data_AF-A0A931XE89-F1
#
_entry.id   AF-A0A931XE89-F1
#
_cell.length_a   1.000
_cell.length_b   1.000
_cell.length_c   1.000
_cell.angle_alpha   90.00
_cell.angle_beta   90.00
_cell.angle_gamma   90.00
#
_symmetry.space_group_name_H-M   'P 1'
#
loop_
_entity.id
_entity.type
_entity.pdbx_description
1 polymer ?
#
loop_
_entity_poly.entity_id
_entity_poly.type
_entity_poly.pdbx_seq_one_letter_code
_entity_poly.pdbx_strand_id
1 'polypeptide(L)'
;MKRINSFSLSPDKKFVLYEVSEYSLEKNSGKTGLFVLDISTLNSQKISSSNFSEYAGQWGKNNEIYYLSSESGNTQIWKTDLLGKNKIQISNVQEFEVEGFTLSKQNNQILLLGALKMKQSLHDKHPDLPLTNARLEDDLMYRHWNSWQDQNKRHLLLFELKENKLSSTYTDLLENQFLDGILPPFGGIEDACFSSDDSKIFYSCKKKKGKDFALSTNSDVYSYDIKTLKTSNLSSDNKGYDLHPKISPKGTFLSWLSMKSDGFEADKNDIILYDLKTNQKNNLTQNIDLTIDEYCYSEDEKKIYFIAPFKGCKQIFELNIATKEWKQISKYEQDFLSISVYEDKLLTLRQSFIQPTDIVDISLKSLRERNLSSINRDLLDNIELPSFQERWVETSDGKKMHVWMIFPPNFNQNKKYPSILFCNGGPQSMVSQFFSYRWNLAYFASQGYIVIAPNRRGLPGFGQEWNDAISKDWGGQAIKDYISTIDVISNEPFIDVNRIGAVGASYGGYSVYYLAGMHNKRFKTFISHCGLFNLESWYGTTDELFFANWDNKGPYWMAENKEYYLKHSPHNMLNNWDTPMLVIHGGKDFRVPETEGMQAYQALQVKGLRSKFLYFPEEGHWIMKPQNSVLWYREFIEWLDTDLKK
;
A
#
# COMPACT_ATOMS: atom_id res chain seq x y z
N MET A 1 7.25 -3.05 -19.06
CA MET A 1 7.89 -3.82 -17.96
C MET A 1 6.86 -4.75 -17.35
N LYS A 2 7.29 -5.96 -17.01
CA LYS A 2 6.48 -6.93 -16.26
C LYS A 2 6.61 -6.65 -14.76
N ARG A 3 5.57 -6.91 -13.98
CA ARG A 3 5.54 -6.65 -12.53
C ARG A 3 5.28 -7.93 -11.77
N ILE A 4 6.19 -8.32 -10.87
CA ILE A 4 5.92 -9.40 -9.90
C ILE A 4 5.09 -8.81 -8.75
N ASN A 5 3.96 -9.45 -8.43
CA ASN A 5 3.05 -8.95 -7.39
C ASN A 5 3.20 -9.69 -6.05
N SER A 6 3.33 -11.01 -6.10
CA SER A 6 3.35 -11.88 -4.92
C SER A 6 4.06 -13.20 -5.26
N PHE A 7 4.43 -13.97 -4.24
CA PHE A 7 4.89 -15.34 -4.38
C PHE A 7 4.34 -16.23 -3.27
N SER A 8 4.33 -17.54 -3.49
CA SER A 8 4.11 -18.57 -2.47
C SER A 8 4.97 -19.81 -2.75
N LEU A 9 5.43 -20.46 -1.69
CA LEU A 9 6.29 -21.64 -1.77
C LEU A 9 5.45 -22.93 -1.77
N SER A 10 5.83 -23.90 -2.60
CA SER A 10 5.16 -25.21 -2.64
C SER A 10 5.31 -25.98 -1.32
N PRO A 11 4.35 -26.86 -0.97
CA PRO A 11 4.44 -27.74 0.20
C PRO A 11 5.74 -28.55 0.29
N ASP A 12 6.27 -29.01 -0.84
CA ASP A 12 7.54 -29.74 -0.92
C ASP A 12 8.79 -28.85 -1.02
N LYS A 13 8.60 -27.52 -1.01
CA LYS A 13 9.64 -26.49 -1.03
C LYS A 13 10.54 -26.49 -2.28
N LYS A 14 10.11 -27.09 -3.37
CA LYS A 14 10.87 -27.15 -4.64
C LYS A 14 10.49 -26.06 -5.63
N PHE A 15 9.27 -25.52 -5.51
CA PHE A 15 8.70 -24.60 -6.47
C PHE A 15 8.23 -23.31 -5.83
N VAL A 16 8.29 -22.22 -6.58
CA VAL A 16 7.70 -20.93 -6.23
C VAL A 16 6.60 -20.62 -7.24
N LEU A 17 5.38 -20.46 -6.75
CA LEU A 17 4.26 -19.90 -7.52
C LEU A 17 4.32 -18.39 -7.37
N TYR A 18 4.23 -17.64 -8.45
CA TYR A 18 4.25 -16.19 -8.40
C TYR A 18 3.39 -15.55 -9.50
N GLU A 19 2.97 -14.32 -9.24
CA GLU A 19 2.07 -13.58 -10.12
C GLU A 19 2.81 -12.50 -10.89
N VAL A 20 2.54 -12.40 -12.18
CA VAL A 20 3.11 -11.37 -13.04
C VAL A 20 2.00 -10.60 -13.73
N SER A 21 1.97 -9.28 -13.52
CA SER A 21 1.13 -8.35 -14.28
C SER A 21 1.88 -7.77 -15.48
N GLU A 22 1.17 -7.71 -16.61
CA GLU A 22 1.60 -7.10 -17.85
C GLU A 22 0.53 -6.08 -18.29
N TYR A 23 0.95 -4.95 -18.86
CA TYR A 23 0.04 -3.88 -19.26
C TYR A 23 0.07 -3.65 -20.77
N SER A 24 -1.11 -3.51 -21.38
CA SER A 24 -1.27 -3.16 -22.79
C SER A 24 -1.73 -1.72 -22.91
N LEU A 25 -0.93 -0.90 -23.60
CA LEU A 25 -1.30 0.48 -23.91
C LEU A 25 -2.44 0.54 -24.93
N GLU A 26 -2.40 -0.34 -25.94
CA GLU A 26 -3.43 -0.44 -26.98
C GLU A 26 -4.79 -0.80 -26.39
N LYS A 27 -4.85 -1.82 -25.53
CA LYS A 27 -6.09 -2.26 -24.87
C LYS A 27 -6.46 -1.45 -23.63
N ASN A 28 -5.62 -0.49 -23.25
CA ASN A 28 -5.74 0.31 -22.03
C ASN A 28 -6.09 -0.52 -20.77
N SER A 29 -5.47 -1.69 -20.64
CA SER A 29 -5.77 -2.67 -19.59
C SER A 29 -4.53 -3.44 -19.14
N GLY A 30 -4.61 -4.03 -17.96
CA GLY A 30 -3.60 -4.94 -17.42
C GLY A 30 -4.12 -6.38 -17.38
N LYS A 31 -3.20 -7.34 -17.44
CA LYS A 31 -3.48 -8.76 -17.29
C LYS A 31 -2.47 -9.38 -16.33
N THR A 32 -2.97 -10.15 -15.37
CA THR A 32 -2.12 -10.94 -14.46
C THR A 32 -2.13 -12.40 -14.90
N GLY A 33 -0.96 -13.04 -14.84
CA GLY A 33 -0.84 -14.48 -15.07
C GLY A 33 0.04 -15.13 -14.01
N LEU A 34 -0.14 -16.44 -13.86
CA LEU A 34 0.57 -17.26 -12.90
C LEU A 34 1.79 -17.94 -13.52
N PHE A 35 2.87 -17.99 -12.74
CA PHE A 35 4.13 -18.60 -13.12
C PHE A 35 4.61 -19.55 -12.01
N VAL A 36 5.24 -20.65 -12.41
CA VAL A 36 5.90 -21.59 -11.50
C VAL A 36 7.38 -21.58 -11.81
N LEU A 37 8.19 -21.29 -10.80
CA LEU A 37 9.65 -21.35 -10.83
C LEU A 37 10.13 -22.61 -10.10
N ASP A 38 10.98 -23.40 -10.73
CA ASP A 38 11.76 -24.45 -10.07
C ASP A 38 13.02 -23.84 -9.43
N ILE A 39 13.15 -23.97 -8.11
CA ILE A 39 14.24 -23.33 -7.33
C ILE A 39 15.63 -23.91 -7.66
N SER A 40 15.68 -25.16 -8.11
CA SER A 40 16.93 -25.87 -8.40
C SER A 40 17.47 -25.54 -9.78
N THR A 41 16.59 -25.44 -10.77
CA THR A 41 16.96 -25.18 -12.17
C THR A 41 16.85 -23.71 -12.56
N LEU A 42 16.14 -22.91 -11.75
CA LEU A 42 15.75 -21.52 -12.04
C LEU A 42 14.88 -21.39 -13.30
N ASN A 43 14.35 -22.50 -13.81
CA ASN A 43 13.41 -22.48 -14.92
C ASN A 43 12.06 -21.99 -14.42
N SER A 44 11.54 -20.96 -15.09
CA SER A 44 10.20 -20.45 -14.85
C SER A 44 9.29 -20.71 -16.04
N GLN A 45 8.08 -21.17 -15.77
CA GLN A 45 7.05 -21.40 -16.78
C GLN A 45 5.76 -20.65 -16.42
N LYS A 46 5.16 -20.02 -17.43
CA LYS A 46 3.81 -19.49 -17.34
C LYS A 46 2.83 -20.67 -17.35
N ILE A 47 2.04 -20.82 -16.31
CA ILE A 47 1.02 -21.88 -16.22
C ILE A 47 -0.37 -21.38 -16.63
N SER A 48 -0.53 -20.07 -16.76
CA SER A 48 -1.81 -19.49 -17.16
C SER A 48 -2.15 -19.78 -18.61
N SER A 49 -3.37 -20.28 -18.86
CA SER A 49 -3.78 -20.78 -20.18
C SER A 49 -4.88 -19.93 -20.84
N SER A 50 -5.47 -18.98 -20.11
CA SER A 50 -6.68 -18.27 -20.54
C SER A 50 -6.40 -16.89 -21.12
N ASN A 51 -7.40 -16.31 -21.79
CA ASN A 51 -7.38 -14.90 -22.20
C ASN A 51 -7.65 -13.93 -21.03
N PHE A 52 -8.02 -14.45 -19.86
CA PHE A 52 -8.42 -13.69 -18.66
C PHE A 52 -7.26 -13.56 -17.67
N SER A 53 -7.41 -12.66 -16.70
CA SER A 53 -6.46 -12.57 -15.59
C SER A 53 -6.60 -13.78 -14.67
N GLU A 54 -5.47 -14.29 -14.20
CA GLU A 54 -5.37 -15.39 -13.26
C GLU A 54 -4.49 -14.94 -12.08
N TYR A 55 -5.04 -14.99 -10.87
CA TYR A 55 -4.47 -14.34 -9.67
C TYR A 55 -4.93 -15.03 -8.39
N ALA A 56 -4.47 -14.55 -7.23
CA ALA A 56 -4.66 -15.16 -5.92
C ALA A 56 -4.20 -16.63 -5.90
N GLY A 57 -3.05 -16.91 -6.51
CA GLY A 57 -2.52 -18.27 -6.65
C GLY A 57 -2.09 -18.88 -5.32
N GLN A 58 -2.61 -20.05 -4.97
CA GLN A 58 -2.27 -20.81 -3.76
C GLN A 58 -1.96 -22.27 -4.04
N TRP A 59 -1.04 -22.83 -3.25
CA TRP A 59 -0.73 -24.25 -3.29
C TRP A 59 -1.74 -25.07 -2.51
N GLY A 60 -2.26 -26.12 -3.14
CA GLY A 60 -2.90 -27.23 -2.46
C GLY A 60 -1.86 -28.23 -1.91
N LYS A 61 -2.31 -29.12 -1.02
CA LYS A 61 -1.42 -30.02 -0.27
C LYS A 61 -0.50 -30.93 -1.11
N ASN A 62 -0.89 -31.25 -2.35
CA ASN A 62 -0.10 -32.12 -3.25
C ASN A 62 0.57 -31.33 -4.39
N ASN A 63 0.96 -30.07 -4.16
CA ASN A 63 1.53 -29.17 -5.17
C ASN A 63 0.61 -28.88 -6.37
N GLU A 64 -0.70 -29.09 -6.22
CA GLU A 64 -1.71 -28.58 -7.14
C GLU A 64 -1.92 -27.08 -6.88
N ILE A 65 -2.34 -26.33 -7.90
CA ILE A 65 -2.40 -24.87 -7.83
C ILE A 65 -3.84 -24.43 -7.96
N TYR A 66 -4.35 -23.75 -6.93
CA TYR A 66 -5.65 -23.10 -6.93
C TYR A 66 -5.51 -21.62 -7.24
N TYR A 67 -6.45 -21.03 -7.95
CA TYR A 67 -6.40 -19.61 -8.34
C TYR A 67 -7.77 -19.07 -8.71
N LEU A 68 -7.88 -17.74 -8.79
CA LEU A 68 -9.06 -17.04 -9.27
C LEU A 68 -8.94 -16.70 -10.75
N SER A 69 -10.03 -16.90 -11.51
CA SER A 69 -10.16 -16.48 -12.90
C SER A 69 -11.62 -16.29 -13.27
N SER A 70 -11.89 -15.29 -14.13
CA SER A 70 -13.22 -15.02 -14.69
C SER A 70 -13.51 -15.74 -16.01
N GLU A 71 -12.72 -16.77 -16.35
CA GLU A 71 -12.85 -17.51 -17.61
C GLU A 71 -14.25 -18.12 -17.85
N SER A 72 -14.99 -18.45 -16.78
CA SER A 72 -16.37 -18.96 -16.84
C SER A 72 -17.44 -17.86 -16.80
N GLY A 73 -17.09 -16.60 -17.05
CA GLY A 73 -18.01 -15.45 -17.07
C GLY A 73 -17.93 -14.57 -15.83
N ASN A 74 -17.92 -15.18 -14.64
CA ASN A 74 -17.67 -14.53 -13.35
C ASN A 74 -16.41 -15.10 -12.71
N THR A 75 -15.78 -14.38 -11.78
CA THR A 75 -14.62 -14.88 -11.03
C THR A 75 -14.96 -16.15 -10.25
N GLN A 76 -14.20 -17.22 -10.48
CA GLN A 76 -14.34 -18.51 -9.80
C GLN A 76 -12.97 -19.04 -9.40
N ILE A 77 -12.95 -20.02 -8.49
CA ILE A 77 -11.77 -20.81 -8.16
C ILE A 77 -11.58 -21.88 -9.24
N TRP A 78 -10.34 -21.97 -9.72
CA TRP A 78 -9.84 -23.00 -10.61
C TRP A 78 -8.70 -23.73 -9.94
N LYS A 79 -8.47 -24.97 -10.37
CA LYS A 79 -7.33 -25.80 -9.98
C LYS A 79 -6.59 -26.26 -11.22
N THR A 80 -5.27 -26.32 -11.16
CA THR A 80 -4.43 -26.91 -12.21
C THR A 80 -3.22 -27.63 -11.63
N ASP A 81 -2.48 -28.34 -12.48
CA ASP A 81 -1.21 -28.97 -12.11
C ASP A 81 -0.02 -28.00 -12.28
N LEU A 82 1.18 -28.46 -11.92
CA LEU A 82 2.42 -27.69 -12.05
C LEU A 82 2.68 -27.17 -13.47
N LEU A 83 2.13 -27.81 -14.51
CA LEU A 83 2.34 -27.47 -15.92
C LEU A 83 1.19 -26.64 -16.51
N GLY A 84 0.15 -26.34 -15.74
CA GLY A 84 -1.04 -25.64 -16.22
C GLY A 84 -1.96 -26.47 -17.13
N LYS A 85 -1.79 -27.80 -17.22
CA LYS A 85 -2.48 -28.64 -18.24
C LYS A 85 -3.80 -29.21 -17.76
N ASN A 86 -3.88 -29.65 -16.51
CA ASN A 86 -5.05 -30.32 -15.95
C ASN A 86 -5.99 -29.34 -15.24
N LYS A 87 -6.47 -28.35 -15.98
CA LYS A 87 -7.35 -27.30 -15.44
C LYS A 87 -8.76 -27.81 -15.13
N ILE A 88 -9.26 -27.52 -13.93
CA ILE A 88 -10.58 -27.88 -13.42
C ILE A 88 -11.19 -26.67 -12.71
N GLN A 89 -12.46 -26.36 -12.99
CA GLN A 89 -13.20 -25.35 -12.23
C GLN A 89 -13.69 -25.95 -10.90
N ILE A 90 -13.36 -25.31 -9.78
CA ILE A 90 -13.65 -25.79 -8.41
C ILE A 90 -14.94 -25.19 -7.86
N SER A 91 -15.15 -23.89 -8.08
CA SER A 91 -16.36 -23.19 -7.65
C SER A 91 -17.26 -22.85 -8.84
N ASN A 92 -18.58 -22.83 -8.59
CA ASN A 92 -19.56 -22.32 -9.54
C ASN A 92 -20.60 -21.49 -8.77
N VAL A 93 -20.10 -20.47 -8.07
CA VAL A 93 -20.91 -19.57 -7.25
C VAL A 93 -21.58 -18.54 -8.16
N GLN A 94 -22.89 -18.39 -8.06
CA GLN A 94 -23.66 -17.45 -8.90
C GLN A 94 -24.37 -16.38 -8.06
N GLU A 95 -24.48 -16.60 -6.76
CA GLU A 95 -25.21 -15.77 -5.82
C GLU A 95 -24.46 -14.47 -5.46
N PHE A 96 -23.14 -14.46 -5.59
CA PHE A 96 -22.25 -13.35 -5.25
C PHE A 96 -20.94 -13.38 -6.03
N GLU A 97 -20.23 -12.26 -6.02
CA GLU A 97 -18.89 -12.15 -6.60
C GLU A 97 -17.84 -12.74 -5.66
N VAL A 98 -16.96 -13.62 -6.19
CA VAL A 98 -15.83 -14.19 -5.47
C VAL A 98 -14.65 -13.23 -5.57
N GLU A 99 -14.19 -12.70 -4.44
CA GLU A 99 -13.10 -11.72 -4.37
C GLU A 99 -11.78 -12.33 -3.87
N GLY A 100 -11.84 -13.43 -3.12
CA GLY A 100 -10.68 -14.07 -2.50
C GLY A 100 -11.00 -15.47 -2.00
N PHE A 101 -9.98 -16.30 -1.76
CA PHE A 101 -10.15 -17.61 -1.13
C PHE A 101 -8.90 -18.04 -0.35
N THR A 102 -9.07 -18.93 0.63
CA THR A 102 -7.96 -19.64 1.28
C THR A 102 -8.35 -21.07 1.58
N LEU A 103 -7.37 -21.99 1.52
CA LEU A 103 -7.56 -23.42 1.70
C LEU A 103 -7.29 -23.82 3.16
N SER A 104 -8.06 -24.79 3.66
CA SER A 104 -7.72 -25.48 4.91
C SER A 104 -6.48 -26.35 4.76
N LYS A 105 -5.80 -26.67 5.87
CA LYS A 105 -4.55 -27.43 5.85
C LYS A 105 -4.72 -28.83 5.26
N GLN A 106 -5.87 -29.47 5.52
CA GLN A 106 -6.21 -30.78 4.97
C GLN A 106 -6.74 -30.72 3.53
N ASN A 107 -6.92 -29.51 2.99
CA ASN A 107 -7.44 -29.24 1.65
C ASN A 107 -8.84 -29.87 1.45
N ASN A 108 -9.69 -29.75 2.48
CA ASN A 108 -11.06 -30.28 2.54
C ASN A 108 -12.12 -29.20 2.85
N GLN A 109 -11.69 -27.96 3.09
CA GLN A 109 -12.53 -26.78 3.26
C GLN A 109 -11.91 -25.60 2.52
N ILE A 110 -12.76 -24.68 2.07
CA ILE A 110 -12.36 -23.40 1.47
C ILE A 110 -13.09 -22.28 2.20
N LEU A 111 -12.35 -21.26 2.63
CA LEU A 111 -12.92 -20.00 3.06
C LEU A 111 -12.91 -19.03 1.87
N LEU A 112 -14.10 -18.61 1.42
CA LEU A 112 -14.27 -17.61 0.38
C LEU A 112 -14.49 -16.23 0.98
N LEU A 113 -13.96 -15.21 0.31
CA LEU A 113 -14.41 -13.83 0.46
C LEU A 113 -15.42 -13.52 -0.64
N GLY A 114 -16.67 -13.26 -0.26
CA GLY A 114 -17.77 -13.05 -1.20
C GLY A 114 -18.55 -11.76 -0.94
N ALA A 115 -18.90 -11.02 -1.99
CA ALA A 115 -19.70 -9.80 -1.90
C ALA A 115 -21.20 -10.11 -1.87
N LEU A 116 -21.78 -10.22 -0.67
CA LEU A 116 -23.19 -10.54 -0.47
C LEU A 116 -24.06 -9.29 -0.50
N LYS A 117 -25.13 -9.30 -1.31
CA LYS A 117 -26.19 -8.28 -1.23
C LYS A 117 -26.98 -8.46 0.07
N MET A 118 -26.79 -7.54 1.02
CA MET A 118 -27.38 -7.62 2.36
C MET A 118 -28.52 -6.63 2.61
N LYS A 119 -28.70 -5.63 1.74
CA LYS A 119 -29.77 -4.63 1.84
C LYS A 119 -30.49 -4.43 0.51
N GLN A 120 -31.66 -3.82 0.59
CA GLN A 120 -32.36 -3.29 -0.58
C GLN A 120 -31.64 -2.06 -1.11
N SER A 121 -31.38 -2.05 -2.41
CA SER A 121 -30.97 -0.87 -3.17
C SER A 121 -32.13 0.14 -3.34
N LEU A 122 -31.82 1.34 -3.84
CA LEU A 122 -32.84 2.34 -4.17
C LEU A 122 -33.86 1.80 -5.20
N HIS A 123 -33.39 1.04 -6.19
CA HIS A 123 -34.25 0.43 -7.21
C HIS A 123 -35.10 -0.72 -6.66
N ASP A 124 -34.63 -1.45 -5.65
CA ASP A 124 -35.48 -2.45 -4.98
C ASP A 124 -36.64 -1.78 -4.22
N LYS A 125 -36.41 -0.56 -3.67
CA LYS A 125 -37.43 0.23 -2.97
C LYS A 125 -38.38 0.98 -3.92
N HIS A 126 -37.87 1.39 -5.09
CA HIS A 126 -38.58 2.19 -6.08
C HIS A 126 -38.49 1.54 -7.47
N PRO A 127 -39.12 0.37 -7.68
CA PRO A 127 -39.03 -0.37 -8.94
C PRO A 127 -39.68 0.36 -10.14
N ASP A 128 -40.54 1.34 -9.88
CA ASP A 128 -41.16 2.23 -10.88
C ASP A 128 -40.20 3.29 -11.43
N LEU A 129 -39.01 3.44 -10.82
CA LEU A 129 -37.98 4.41 -11.22
C LEU A 129 -36.67 3.73 -11.67
N PRO A 130 -36.69 2.86 -12.69
CA PRO A 130 -35.52 2.05 -13.08
C PRO A 130 -34.38 2.85 -13.72
N LEU A 131 -34.62 4.10 -14.15
CA LEU A 131 -33.61 4.96 -14.79
C LEU A 131 -32.98 5.98 -13.83
N THR A 132 -33.39 6.03 -12.57
CA THR A 132 -32.85 6.96 -11.59
C THR A 132 -31.39 6.62 -11.26
N ASN A 133 -30.50 7.59 -11.36
CA ASN A 133 -29.10 7.46 -10.93
C ASN A 133 -28.86 8.40 -9.73
N ALA A 134 -29.33 7.98 -8.56
CA ALA A 134 -29.24 8.75 -7.32
C ALA A 134 -28.77 7.88 -6.16
N ARG A 135 -28.22 8.54 -5.13
CA ARG A 135 -27.80 7.93 -3.87
C ARG A 135 -28.53 8.59 -2.72
N LEU A 136 -28.90 7.80 -1.73
CA LEU A 136 -29.57 8.24 -0.52
C LEU A 136 -28.82 7.64 0.67
N GLU A 137 -28.08 8.49 1.37
CA GLU A 137 -27.16 8.10 2.44
C GLU A 137 -27.62 8.75 3.75
N ASP A 138 -27.70 7.97 4.82
CA ASP A 138 -28.16 8.41 6.15
C ASP A 138 -27.09 8.24 7.25
N ASP A 139 -25.86 7.88 6.87
CA ASP A 139 -24.70 7.71 7.76
C ASP A 139 -23.37 8.03 7.03
N LEU A 140 -22.26 8.12 7.77
CA LEU A 140 -20.91 8.27 7.20
C LEU A 140 -20.41 6.96 6.58
N MET A 141 -19.20 7.00 5.98
CA MET A 141 -18.62 5.91 5.18
C MET A 141 -19.44 5.51 3.94
N TYR A 142 -20.33 6.39 3.49
CA TYR A 142 -21.08 6.22 2.24
C TYR A 142 -20.19 6.15 0.99
N ARG A 143 -18.90 6.50 1.11
CA ARG A 143 -17.86 6.30 0.11
C ARG A 143 -16.51 6.10 0.80
N HIS A 144 -15.61 5.36 0.15
CA HIS A 144 -14.29 5.01 0.68
C HIS A 144 -13.29 4.90 -0.48
N TRP A 145 -12.22 5.70 -0.43
CA TRP A 145 -11.13 5.85 -1.41
C TRP A 145 -11.56 6.26 -2.83
N ASN A 146 -12.25 5.38 -3.53
CA ASN A 146 -12.69 5.54 -4.91
C ASN A 146 -13.99 4.79 -5.24
N SER A 147 -14.60 4.19 -4.22
CA SER A 147 -15.81 3.39 -4.34
C SER A 147 -16.87 3.97 -3.44
N TRP A 148 -18.09 3.99 -3.94
CA TRP A 148 -19.24 4.27 -3.12
C TRP A 148 -19.64 3.01 -2.36
N GLN A 149 -20.13 3.18 -1.14
CA GLN A 149 -20.77 2.08 -0.43
C GLN A 149 -22.04 1.66 -1.19
N ASP A 150 -22.26 0.36 -1.33
CA ASP A 150 -23.47 -0.19 -1.93
C ASP A 150 -24.18 -1.10 -0.92
N GLN A 151 -25.16 -1.84 -1.42
CA GLN A 151 -25.92 -2.82 -0.65
C GLN A 151 -25.14 -4.11 -0.33
N ASN A 152 -23.92 -4.26 -0.83
CA ASN A 152 -23.12 -5.45 -0.69
C ASN A 152 -22.16 -5.34 0.50
N LYS A 153 -21.83 -6.49 1.10
CA LYS A 153 -20.78 -6.62 2.11
C LYS A 153 -19.93 -7.83 1.85
N ARG A 154 -18.62 -7.67 2.05
CA ARG A 154 -17.64 -8.72 1.81
C ARG A 154 -17.60 -9.64 3.02
N HIS A 155 -18.20 -10.82 2.90
CA HIS A 155 -18.32 -11.80 3.98
C HIS A 155 -17.35 -12.96 3.79
N LEU A 156 -16.97 -13.58 4.91
CA LEU A 156 -16.18 -14.82 4.95
C LEU A 156 -17.14 -16.02 4.95
N LEU A 157 -17.10 -16.82 3.89
CA LEU A 157 -18.04 -17.89 3.61
C LEU A 157 -17.31 -19.24 3.55
N LEU A 158 -17.61 -20.13 4.49
CA LEU A 158 -16.96 -21.43 4.62
C LEU A 158 -17.70 -22.50 3.80
N PHE A 159 -16.99 -23.16 2.90
CA PHE A 159 -17.45 -24.27 2.09
C PHE A 159 -16.68 -25.55 2.42
N GLU A 160 -17.34 -26.70 2.29
CA GLU A 160 -16.65 -27.99 2.22
C GLU A 160 -16.12 -28.22 0.80
N LEU A 161 -14.96 -28.87 0.69
CA LEU A 161 -14.35 -29.26 -0.57
C LEU A 161 -14.25 -30.78 -0.64
N LYS A 162 -15.02 -31.39 -1.54
CA LYS A 162 -15.00 -32.84 -1.80
C LYS A 162 -14.84 -33.11 -3.29
N GLU A 163 -13.93 -34.01 -3.65
CA GLU A 163 -13.73 -34.45 -5.04
C GLU A 163 -13.56 -33.29 -6.04
N ASN A 164 -12.80 -32.25 -5.64
CA ASN A 164 -12.57 -31.02 -6.43
C ASN A 164 -13.82 -30.17 -6.69
N LYS A 165 -14.86 -30.27 -5.85
CA LYS A 165 -16.05 -29.42 -5.92
C LYS A 165 -16.40 -28.86 -4.55
N LEU A 166 -16.84 -27.61 -4.54
CA LEU A 166 -17.44 -27.01 -3.36
C LEU A 166 -18.81 -27.63 -3.06
N SER A 167 -19.16 -27.69 -1.77
CA SER A 167 -20.53 -27.94 -1.33
C SER A 167 -21.52 -26.93 -1.93
N SER A 168 -22.78 -27.34 -2.11
CA SER A 168 -23.84 -26.46 -2.60
C SER A 168 -24.30 -25.43 -1.56
N THR A 169 -23.91 -25.61 -0.30
CA THR A 169 -24.22 -24.73 0.82
C THR A 169 -22.93 -24.26 1.48
N TYR A 170 -23.00 -23.12 2.16
CA TYR A 170 -21.90 -22.53 2.91
C TYR A 170 -22.37 -22.07 4.29
N THR A 171 -21.40 -21.84 5.17
CA THR A 171 -21.59 -21.17 6.45
C THR A 171 -21.06 -19.74 6.38
N ASP A 172 -21.91 -18.75 6.63
CA ASP A 172 -21.51 -17.34 6.73
C ASP A 172 -21.00 -17.05 8.14
N LEU A 173 -19.72 -16.69 8.28
CA LEU A 173 -19.11 -16.36 9.56
C LEU A 173 -19.70 -15.08 10.18
N LEU A 174 -20.30 -14.22 9.34
CA LEU A 174 -20.86 -12.93 9.72
C LEU A 174 -22.37 -12.89 9.45
N GLU A 175 -23.03 -14.04 9.55
CA GLU A 175 -24.47 -14.16 9.29
C GLU A 175 -25.26 -13.05 10.02
N ASN A 176 -26.14 -12.37 9.27
CA ASN A 176 -26.98 -11.26 9.74
C ASN A 176 -26.23 -9.99 10.21
N GLN A 177 -24.93 -9.85 9.97
CA GLN A 177 -24.15 -8.65 10.32
C GLN A 177 -23.87 -7.80 9.08
N PHE A 178 -24.45 -6.61 8.98
CA PHE A 178 -24.17 -5.67 7.87
C PHE A 178 -22.82 -4.95 8.06
N LEU A 179 -21.72 -5.67 7.85
CA LEU A 179 -20.35 -5.18 8.00
C LEU A 179 -19.40 -6.03 7.15
N ASP A 180 -18.24 -5.48 6.80
CA ASP A 180 -17.22 -6.21 6.05
C ASP A 180 -16.46 -7.17 6.99
N GLY A 181 -16.35 -8.43 6.61
CA GLY A 181 -15.67 -9.50 7.36
C GLY A 181 -14.15 -9.41 7.36
N ILE A 182 -13.61 -8.44 6.64
CA ILE A 182 -12.21 -8.06 6.49
C ILE A 182 -12.14 -6.52 6.43
N LEU A 183 -10.97 -5.92 6.63
CA LEU A 183 -10.87 -4.46 6.66
C LEU A 183 -10.95 -3.83 5.27
N PRO A 184 -11.92 -2.94 4.97
CA PRO A 184 -11.88 -2.16 3.73
C PRO A 184 -10.87 -1.01 3.79
N PRO A 185 -10.38 -0.55 2.62
CA PRO A 185 -10.62 -1.16 1.31
C PRO A 185 -9.54 -2.20 0.96
N PHE A 186 -8.41 -2.23 1.68
CA PHE A 186 -7.21 -2.95 1.28
C PHE A 186 -7.07 -4.34 1.88
N GLY A 187 -7.82 -4.66 2.94
CA GLY A 187 -7.86 -6.00 3.48
C GLY A 187 -8.40 -6.98 2.45
N GLY A 188 -7.92 -8.21 2.55
CA GLY A 188 -8.22 -9.31 1.66
C GLY A 188 -8.31 -10.62 2.42
N ILE A 189 -8.27 -11.74 1.71
CA ILE A 189 -8.38 -13.06 2.34
C ILE A 189 -7.18 -13.40 3.23
N GLU A 190 -6.05 -12.71 3.06
CA GLU A 190 -4.88 -12.74 3.94
C GLU A 190 -5.15 -12.24 5.36
N ASP A 191 -6.28 -11.55 5.59
CA ASP A 191 -6.77 -11.21 6.93
C ASP A 191 -7.50 -12.36 7.63
N ALA A 192 -7.51 -13.56 7.04
CA ALA A 192 -8.06 -14.76 7.65
C ALA A 192 -7.16 -16.00 7.46
N CYS A 193 -7.14 -16.89 8.45
CA CYS A 193 -6.44 -18.16 8.36
C CYS A 193 -7.14 -19.27 9.16
N PHE A 194 -6.99 -20.52 8.71
CA PHE A 194 -7.41 -21.70 9.47
C PHE A 194 -6.45 -22.00 10.64
N SER A 195 -6.96 -22.64 11.69
CA SER A 195 -6.13 -23.32 12.68
C SER A 195 -5.46 -24.55 12.05
N SER A 196 -4.36 -25.04 12.64
CA SER A 196 -3.61 -26.17 12.08
C SER A 196 -4.37 -27.50 12.03
N ASP A 197 -5.46 -27.62 12.80
CA ASP A 197 -6.36 -28.77 12.84
C ASP A 197 -7.67 -28.55 12.07
N ASP A 198 -7.78 -27.42 11.35
CA ASP A 198 -8.96 -27.00 10.58
C ASP A 198 -10.26 -26.94 11.43
N SER A 199 -10.16 -26.75 12.76
CA SER A 199 -11.31 -26.64 13.66
C SER A 199 -11.79 -25.21 13.88
N LYS A 200 -10.93 -24.22 13.62
CA LYS A 200 -11.19 -22.79 13.83
C LYS A 200 -10.71 -21.96 12.64
N ILE A 201 -11.32 -20.79 12.50
CA ILE A 201 -10.89 -19.72 11.58
C ILE A 201 -10.57 -18.49 12.43
N PHE A 202 -9.40 -17.91 12.21
CA PHE A 202 -9.01 -16.63 12.77
C PHE A 202 -9.16 -15.56 11.70
N TYR A 203 -9.74 -14.40 12.03
CA TYR A 203 -9.89 -13.30 11.08
C TYR A 203 -9.81 -11.94 11.76
N SER A 204 -9.29 -10.94 11.05
CA SER A 204 -9.37 -9.54 11.48
C SER A 204 -10.60 -8.86 10.90
N CYS A 205 -11.33 -8.12 11.74
CA CYS A 205 -12.53 -7.41 11.31
C CYS A 205 -12.72 -6.14 12.13
N LYS A 206 -13.14 -5.07 11.45
CA LYS A 206 -13.60 -3.83 12.08
C LYS A 206 -15.12 -3.89 12.26
N LYS A 207 -15.58 -4.34 13.42
CA LYS A 207 -17.01 -4.43 13.77
C LYS A 207 -17.60 -3.07 14.18
N LYS A 208 -17.41 -2.06 13.33
CA LYS A 208 -17.99 -0.71 13.41
C LYS A 208 -18.71 -0.38 12.12
N LYS A 209 -19.65 0.57 12.16
CA LYS A 209 -20.42 1.01 10.98
C LYS A 209 -20.57 2.52 10.99
N GLY A 210 -20.82 3.08 9.80
CA GLY A 210 -21.20 4.47 9.67
C GLY A 210 -20.20 5.44 10.28
N LYS A 211 -20.70 6.39 11.05
CA LYS A 211 -19.90 7.33 11.83
C LYS A 211 -18.85 6.66 12.73
N ASP A 212 -19.20 5.58 13.42
CA ASP A 212 -18.23 4.92 14.31
C ASP A 212 -17.10 4.27 13.52
N PHE A 213 -17.37 3.80 12.30
CA PHE A 213 -16.32 3.33 11.40
C PHE A 213 -15.43 4.49 10.95
N ALA A 214 -16.02 5.61 10.55
CA ALA A 214 -15.27 6.77 10.07
C ALA A 214 -14.34 7.37 11.14
N LEU A 215 -14.69 7.28 12.42
CA LEU A 215 -13.99 7.94 13.53
C LEU A 215 -12.92 7.11 14.24
N SER A 216 -12.83 5.80 13.96
CA SER A 216 -11.99 4.89 14.74
C SER A 216 -11.15 4.01 13.83
N THR A 217 -9.94 3.66 14.26
CA THR A 217 -9.11 2.64 13.60
C THR A 217 -9.37 1.25 14.15
N ASN A 218 -10.08 1.10 15.27
CA ASN A 218 -10.24 -0.18 15.95
C ASN A 218 -10.71 -1.32 15.03
N SER A 219 -9.86 -2.33 14.90
CA SER A 219 -10.18 -3.65 14.41
C SER A 219 -9.67 -4.67 15.41
N ASP A 220 -10.34 -5.82 15.48
CA ASP A 220 -9.94 -6.88 16.40
C ASP A 220 -9.71 -8.19 15.65
N VAL A 221 -8.97 -9.11 16.29
CA VAL A 221 -8.82 -10.50 15.85
C VAL A 221 -9.87 -11.37 16.51
N TYR A 222 -10.61 -12.09 15.68
CA TYR A 222 -11.68 -13.00 16.09
C TYR A 222 -11.30 -14.46 15.84
N SER A 223 -11.78 -15.35 16.70
CA SER A 223 -11.72 -16.80 16.53
C SER A 223 -13.13 -17.35 16.34
N TYR A 224 -13.40 -17.93 15.17
CA TYR A 224 -14.62 -18.65 14.83
C TYR A 224 -14.40 -20.16 15.00
N ASP A 225 -15.24 -20.81 15.81
CA ASP A 225 -15.23 -22.26 16.00
C ASP A 225 -16.20 -22.93 15.01
N ILE A 226 -15.68 -23.76 14.11
CA ILE A 226 -16.45 -24.30 12.98
C ILE A 226 -17.54 -25.27 13.44
N LYS A 227 -17.31 -26.00 14.53
CA LYS A 227 -18.27 -27.00 15.04
C LYS A 227 -19.43 -26.36 15.77
N THR A 228 -19.14 -25.35 16.61
CA THR A 228 -20.13 -24.69 17.46
C THR A 228 -20.75 -23.46 16.82
N LEU A 229 -20.17 -22.97 15.71
CA LEU A 229 -20.56 -21.76 14.99
C LEU A 229 -20.45 -20.49 15.85
N LYS A 230 -19.59 -20.52 16.88
CA LYS A 230 -19.41 -19.41 17.82
C LYS A 230 -18.17 -18.59 17.49
N THR A 231 -18.31 -17.27 17.57
CA THR A 231 -17.20 -16.32 17.46
C THR A 231 -16.79 -15.80 18.84
N SER A 232 -15.48 -15.71 19.08
CA SER A 232 -14.88 -15.04 20.24
C SER A 232 -13.91 -13.95 19.79
N ASN A 233 -13.82 -12.85 20.52
CA ASN A 233 -12.87 -11.77 20.25
C ASN A 233 -11.61 -11.96 21.10
N LEU A 234 -10.45 -12.08 20.47
CA LEU A 234 -9.16 -12.37 21.12
C LEU A 234 -8.38 -11.09 21.50
N SER A 235 -8.73 -9.94 20.94
CA SER A 235 -7.98 -8.68 21.11
C SER A 235 -8.82 -7.48 21.53
N SER A 236 -10.00 -7.72 22.13
CA SER A 236 -10.93 -6.68 22.60
C SER A 236 -10.37 -5.66 23.62
N ASP A 237 -9.20 -5.91 24.20
CA ASP A 237 -8.45 -5.00 25.08
C ASP A 237 -7.66 -3.94 24.29
N ASN A 238 -7.32 -4.19 23.03
CA ASN A 238 -6.75 -3.20 22.13
C ASN A 238 -7.83 -2.25 21.61
N LYS A 239 -7.43 -1.04 21.22
CA LYS A 239 -8.32 -0.02 20.65
C LYS A 239 -7.83 0.53 19.31
N GLY A 240 -6.58 0.32 18.93
CA GLY A 240 -6.11 0.58 17.57
C GLY A 240 -6.39 -0.62 16.65
N TYR A 241 -5.62 -0.73 15.57
CA TYR A 241 -5.72 -1.84 14.63
C TYR A 241 -5.14 -3.14 15.20
N ASP A 242 -5.83 -4.25 15.00
CA ASP A 242 -5.22 -5.59 14.97
C ASP A 242 -5.45 -6.21 13.59
N LEU A 243 -4.39 -6.66 12.91
CA LEU A 243 -4.39 -7.00 11.47
C LEU A 243 -3.65 -8.31 11.20
N HIS A 244 -3.99 -8.96 10.09
CA HIS A 244 -3.22 -10.08 9.52
C HIS A 244 -2.93 -11.21 10.53
N PRO A 245 -3.97 -11.88 11.09
CA PRO A 245 -3.76 -13.05 11.94
C PRO A 245 -3.05 -14.17 11.16
N LYS A 246 -2.02 -14.77 11.76
CA LYS A 246 -1.23 -15.86 11.19
C LYS A 246 -1.04 -16.99 12.20
N ILE A 247 -1.33 -18.22 11.77
CA ILE A 247 -1.03 -19.42 12.54
C ILE A 247 0.45 -19.80 12.39
N SER A 248 1.09 -20.22 13.47
CA SER A 248 2.47 -20.72 13.44
C SER A 248 2.57 -22.10 12.76
N PRO A 249 3.73 -22.50 12.18
CA PRO A 249 3.88 -23.73 11.41
C PRO A 249 3.38 -25.04 12.06
N LYS A 250 3.58 -25.19 13.37
CA LYS A 250 3.14 -26.33 14.19
C LYS A 250 1.78 -26.09 14.86
N GLY A 251 1.20 -24.91 14.71
CA GLY A 251 -0.10 -24.55 15.29
C GLY A 251 -0.06 -24.26 16.80
N THR A 252 1.12 -23.98 17.36
CA THR A 252 1.27 -23.65 18.78
C THR A 252 0.77 -22.24 19.10
N PHE A 253 1.01 -21.30 18.18
CA PHE A 253 0.74 -19.88 18.36
C PHE A 253 -0.13 -19.32 17.25
N LEU A 254 -0.97 -18.34 17.61
CA LEU A 254 -1.54 -17.37 16.70
C LEU A 254 -0.78 -16.05 16.90
N SER A 255 -0.50 -15.32 15.84
CA SER A 255 0.04 -13.95 15.94
C SER A 255 -0.65 -12.98 15.01
N TRP A 256 -0.50 -11.69 15.27
CA TRP A 256 -1.03 -10.61 14.42
C TRP A 256 -0.19 -9.34 14.58
N LEU A 257 -0.36 -8.39 13.65
CA LEU A 257 0.18 -7.04 13.78
C LEU A 257 -0.79 -6.17 14.57
N SER A 258 -0.29 -5.38 15.52
CA SER A 258 -1.12 -4.58 16.42
C SER A 258 -0.59 -3.15 16.53
N MET A 259 -1.47 -2.19 16.29
CA MET A 259 -1.32 -0.78 16.60
C MET A 259 -2.16 -0.46 17.84
N LYS A 260 -1.60 0.30 18.78
CA LYS A 260 -2.23 0.52 20.08
C LYS A 260 -3.29 1.62 20.06
N SER A 261 -3.04 2.66 19.27
CA SER A 261 -3.75 3.94 19.37
C SER A 261 -4.96 3.99 18.45
N ASP A 262 -6.16 4.10 19.03
CA ASP A 262 -7.37 4.38 18.25
C ASP A 262 -7.26 5.74 17.58
N GLY A 263 -7.63 5.81 16.30
CA GLY A 263 -7.55 7.01 15.49
C GLY A 263 -6.23 7.20 14.75
N PHE A 264 -5.15 6.55 15.19
CA PHE A 264 -3.81 6.73 14.61
C PHE A 264 -3.44 5.59 13.66
N GLU A 265 -3.63 5.79 12.36
CA GLU A 265 -3.35 4.76 11.35
C GLU A 265 -1.86 4.53 11.05
N ALA A 266 -0.98 5.38 11.59
CA ALA A 266 0.48 5.28 11.44
C ALA A 266 1.20 5.00 12.76
N ASP A 267 0.47 4.54 13.78
CA ASP A 267 1.05 4.01 15.00
C ASP A 267 1.95 2.81 14.68
N LYS A 268 2.83 2.47 15.62
CA LYS A 268 3.77 1.37 15.46
C LYS A 268 3.03 0.03 15.40
N ASN A 269 3.27 -0.75 14.35
CA ASN A 269 2.86 -2.15 14.31
C ASN A 269 3.80 -2.99 15.17
N ASP A 270 3.24 -3.65 16.19
CA ASP A 270 3.90 -4.68 16.98
C ASP A 270 3.45 -6.09 16.60
N ILE A 271 4.29 -7.10 16.83
CA ILE A 271 3.90 -8.51 16.72
C ILE A 271 3.36 -8.99 18.06
N ILE A 272 2.07 -9.28 18.10
CA ILE A 272 1.43 -9.95 19.25
C ILE A 272 1.46 -11.45 19.02
N LEU A 273 1.92 -12.21 20.02
CA LEU A 273 1.92 -13.66 20.05
C LEU A 273 0.88 -14.16 21.06
N TYR A 274 0.00 -15.04 20.62
CA TYR A 274 -1.05 -15.66 21.42
C TYR A 274 -0.81 -17.17 21.48
N ASP A 275 -0.60 -17.68 22.69
CA ASP A 275 -0.47 -19.11 22.94
C ASP A 275 -1.86 -19.76 22.95
N LEU A 276 -2.11 -20.64 21.98
CA LEU A 276 -3.41 -21.29 21.78
C LEU A 276 -3.77 -22.30 22.88
N LYS A 277 -2.79 -22.74 23.68
CA LYS A 277 -2.98 -23.68 24.78
C LYS A 277 -3.27 -22.94 26.09
N THR A 278 -2.52 -21.87 26.37
CA THR A 278 -2.64 -21.12 27.64
C THR A 278 -3.58 -19.92 27.54
N ASN A 279 -3.95 -19.50 26.33
CA ASN A 279 -4.69 -18.27 26.02
C ASN A 279 -3.99 -16.99 26.51
N GLN A 280 -2.66 -17.00 26.61
CA GLN A 280 -1.87 -15.84 27.01
C GLN A 280 -1.37 -15.06 25.80
N LYS A 281 -1.39 -13.71 25.91
CA LYS A 281 -0.82 -12.78 24.94
C LYS A 281 0.54 -12.26 25.38
N ASN A 282 1.46 -12.12 24.44
CA ASN A 282 2.77 -11.52 24.64
C ASN A 282 3.10 -10.60 23.46
N ASN A 283 3.41 -9.33 23.73
CA ASN A 283 3.94 -8.44 22.71
C ASN A 283 5.45 -8.71 22.55
N LEU A 284 5.84 -9.20 21.37
CA LEU A 284 7.21 -9.61 21.09
C LEU A 284 8.12 -8.43 20.76
N THR A 285 7.57 -7.35 20.21
CA THR A 285 8.33 -6.23 19.63
C THR A 285 8.12 -4.91 20.35
N GLN A 286 7.43 -4.90 21.51
CA GLN A 286 7.12 -3.70 22.30
C GLN A 286 8.33 -2.76 22.48
N ASN A 287 9.51 -3.33 22.74
CA ASN A 287 10.76 -2.59 23.02
C ASN A 287 11.63 -2.36 21.78
N ILE A 288 11.15 -2.71 20.58
CA ILE A 288 11.82 -2.46 19.32
C ILE A 288 11.28 -1.14 18.74
N ASP A 289 12.14 -0.18 18.45
CA ASP A 289 11.75 1.08 17.82
C ASP A 289 11.68 0.95 16.29
N LEU A 290 10.95 -0.07 15.82
CA LEU A 290 10.67 -0.37 14.42
C LEU A 290 9.19 -0.72 14.28
N THR A 291 8.52 -0.13 13.28
CA THR A 291 7.19 -0.59 12.86
C THR A 291 7.35 -1.80 11.95
N ILE A 292 6.56 -2.86 12.19
CA ILE A 292 6.67 -4.12 11.46
C ILE A 292 5.74 -4.09 10.25
N ASP A 293 6.28 -4.34 9.06
CA ASP A 293 5.51 -4.41 7.81
C ASP A 293 5.00 -5.85 7.57
N GLU A 294 5.89 -6.84 7.67
CA GLU A 294 5.58 -8.24 7.39
C GLU A 294 6.47 -9.16 8.25
N TYR A 295 6.00 -10.37 8.53
CA TYR A 295 6.79 -11.38 9.24
C TYR A 295 6.39 -12.81 8.88
N CYS A 296 7.30 -13.74 9.15
CA CYS A 296 7.12 -15.19 9.06
C CYS A 296 7.85 -15.92 10.18
N TYR A 297 7.41 -17.14 10.50
CA TYR A 297 8.05 -18.00 11.50
C TYR A 297 9.19 -18.83 10.92
N SER A 298 10.19 -19.14 11.74
CA SER A 298 11.04 -20.31 11.47
C SER A 298 10.23 -21.61 11.59
N GLU A 299 10.63 -22.65 10.85
CA GLU A 299 9.94 -23.95 10.85
C GLU A 299 9.86 -24.59 12.25
N ASP A 300 10.85 -24.31 13.10
CA ASP A 300 10.91 -24.83 14.46
C ASP A 300 10.14 -23.98 15.50
N GLU A 301 9.55 -22.86 15.08
CA GLU A 301 8.83 -21.88 15.91
C GLU A 301 9.68 -21.25 17.03
N LYS A 302 11.00 -21.16 16.84
CA LYS A 302 11.88 -20.47 17.82
C LYS A 302 12.19 -19.03 17.44
N LYS A 303 12.03 -18.69 16.16
CA LYS A 303 12.35 -17.37 15.63
C LYS A 303 11.23 -16.82 14.77
N ILE A 304 11.19 -15.50 14.69
CA ILE A 304 10.44 -14.75 13.69
C ILE A 304 11.46 -14.01 12.82
N TYR A 305 11.23 -14.02 11.52
CA TYR A 305 11.89 -13.11 10.59
C TYR A 305 10.89 -12.06 10.17
N PHE A 306 11.28 -10.78 10.19
CA PHE A 306 10.38 -9.68 9.89
C PHE A 306 11.02 -8.62 9.01
N ILE A 307 10.19 -7.93 8.25
CA ILE A 307 10.54 -6.77 7.43
C ILE A 307 10.08 -5.52 8.17
N ALA A 308 10.95 -4.52 8.24
CA ALA A 308 10.62 -3.20 8.78
C ALA A 308 11.31 -2.08 7.99
N PRO A 309 10.69 -0.89 7.90
CA PRO A 309 11.37 0.33 7.48
C PRO A 309 12.57 0.61 8.39
N PHE A 310 13.74 0.83 7.79
CA PHE A 310 14.97 1.15 8.51
C PHE A 310 15.88 2.02 7.64
N LYS A 311 16.09 3.25 8.11
CA LYS A 311 16.99 4.25 7.52
C LYS A 311 16.77 4.47 6.02
N GLY A 312 15.54 4.54 5.52
CA GLY A 312 15.29 4.80 4.10
C GLY A 312 15.34 3.56 3.19
N CYS A 313 15.34 2.36 3.77
CA CYS A 313 15.14 1.08 3.08
C CYS A 313 14.14 0.20 3.87
N LYS A 314 13.57 -0.83 3.26
CA LYS A 314 12.87 -1.92 3.96
C LYS A 314 13.80 -3.12 4.13
N GLN A 315 14.07 -3.51 5.37
CA GLN A 315 15.14 -4.46 5.72
C GLN A 315 14.60 -5.66 6.51
N ILE A 316 15.33 -6.77 6.46
CA ILE A 316 14.98 -8.03 7.13
C ILE A 316 15.76 -8.17 8.44
N PHE A 317 15.03 -8.55 9.48
CA PHE A 317 15.51 -8.79 10.83
C PHE A 317 15.13 -10.20 11.29
N GLU A 318 15.92 -10.71 12.25
CA GLU A 318 15.65 -11.95 12.98
C GLU A 318 15.33 -11.60 14.44
N LEU A 319 14.31 -12.25 15.01
CA LEU A 319 13.88 -12.15 16.41
C LEU A 319 13.79 -13.55 17.03
N ASN A 320 14.40 -13.76 18.19
CA ASN A 320 14.20 -14.96 18.99
C ASN A 320 12.94 -14.81 19.85
N ILE A 321 12.00 -15.75 19.77
CA ILE A 321 10.71 -15.65 20.45
C ILE A 321 10.86 -15.74 21.98
N ALA A 322 11.76 -16.59 22.47
CA ALA A 322 11.91 -16.84 23.91
C ALA A 322 12.67 -15.71 24.60
N THR A 323 13.76 -15.22 24.00
CA THR A 323 14.63 -14.20 24.59
C THR A 323 14.24 -12.78 24.21
N LYS A 324 13.45 -12.59 23.14
CA LYS A 324 13.14 -11.31 22.49
C LYS A 324 14.38 -10.57 21.94
N GLU A 325 15.51 -11.26 21.82
CA GLU A 325 16.71 -10.73 21.17
C GLU A 325 16.49 -10.63 19.67
N TRP A 326 16.92 -9.52 19.06
CA TRP A 326 16.76 -9.29 17.63
C TRP A 326 18.01 -8.68 16.99
N LYS A 327 18.14 -8.87 15.67
CA LYS A 327 19.23 -8.28 14.86
C LYS A 327 18.82 -8.14 13.40
N GLN A 328 19.43 -7.20 12.69
CA GLN A 328 19.33 -7.11 11.24
C GLN A 328 20.13 -8.25 10.59
N ILE A 329 19.59 -8.84 9.52
CA ILE A 329 20.25 -9.93 8.77
C ILE A 329 20.39 -9.65 7.26
N SER A 330 19.75 -8.61 6.74
CA SER A 330 19.94 -8.13 5.36
C SER A 330 20.92 -6.95 5.28
N LYS A 331 21.33 -6.61 4.04
CA LYS A 331 22.20 -5.46 3.74
C LYS A 331 21.41 -4.26 3.22
N TYR A 332 21.97 -3.08 3.48
CA TYR A 332 21.43 -1.78 3.13
C TYR A 332 21.76 -1.40 1.68
N GLU A 333 20.75 -1.27 0.82
CA GLU A 333 20.82 -0.76 -0.57
C GLU A 333 19.48 -0.95 -1.34
N GLN A 334 18.52 -1.66 -0.75
CA GLN A 334 17.32 -2.16 -1.42
C GLN A 334 16.17 -2.38 -0.46
N ASP A 335 14.97 -2.53 -1.01
CA ASP A 335 13.77 -2.89 -0.26
C ASP A 335 13.47 -4.38 -0.41
N PHE A 336 13.14 -5.01 0.72
CA PHE A 336 12.49 -6.32 0.78
C PHE A 336 10.99 -6.13 1.05
N LEU A 337 10.13 -6.89 0.36
CA LEU A 337 8.68 -6.64 0.37
C LEU A 337 7.82 -7.79 0.90
N SER A 338 8.31 -9.02 0.84
CA SER A 338 7.63 -10.20 1.41
C SER A 338 8.64 -11.23 1.86
N ILE A 339 8.27 -12.09 2.81
CA ILE A 339 9.21 -13.02 3.43
C ILE A 339 8.58 -14.37 3.75
N SER A 340 9.27 -15.44 3.38
CA SER A 340 8.93 -16.81 3.75
C SER A 340 10.20 -17.62 4.04
N VAL A 341 10.11 -18.62 4.90
CA VAL A 341 11.22 -19.51 5.26
C VAL A 341 11.12 -20.81 4.48
N TYR A 342 12.26 -21.28 4.00
CA TYR A 342 12.40 -22.65 3.53
C TYR A 342 13.79 -23.19 3.80
N GLU A 343 13.87 -24.35 4.44
CA GLU A 343 15.15 -24.97 4.82
C GLU A 343 16.01 -24.00 5.68
N ASP A 344 17.22 -23.67 5.23
CA ASP A 344 18.12 -22.69 5.86
C ASP A 344 18.18 -21.36 5.09
N LYS A 345 17.08 -20.98 4.43
CA LYS A 345 16.97 -19.78 3.60
C LYS A 345 15.67 -19.00 3.83
N LEU A 346 15.70 -17.74 3.41
CA LEU A 346 14.54 -16.87 3.28
C LEU A 346 14.25 -16.64 1.80
N LEU A 347 13.01 -16.83 1.38
CA LEU A 347 12.50 -16.41 0.07
C LEU A 347 11.91 -15.00 0.23
N THR A 348 12.23 -14.08 -0.67
CA THR A 348 11.78 -12.69 -0.57
C THR A 348 11.63 -12.00 -1.92
N LEU A 349 10.79 -10.97 -1.96
CA LEU A 349 10.72 -10.00 -3.06
C LEU A 349 11.68 -8.86 -2.79
N ARG A 350 12.48 -8.48 -3.79
CA ARG A 350 13.52 -7.45 -3.69
C ARG A 350 13.37 -6.42 -4.79
N GLN A 351 13.55 -5.14 -4.47
CA GLN A 351 13.53 -4.05 -5.45
C GLN A 351 14.49 -2.92 -5.05
N SER A 352 14.78 -2.04 -6.02
CA SER A 352 15.46 -0.76 -5.78
C SER A 352 14.90 0.32 -6.72
N PHE A 353 15.37 1.57 -6.62
CA PHE A 353 14.98 2.61 -7.58
C PHE A 353 15.22 2.22 -9.05
N ILE A 354 16.22 1.37 -9.31
CA ILE A 354 16.65 0.99 -10.66
C ILE A 354 16.39 -0.48 -10.99
N GLN A 355 15.92 -1.27 -10.02
CA GLN A 355 15.56 -2.67 -10.20
C GLN A 355 14.07 -2.87 -9.85
N PRO A 356 13.21 -3.19 -10.83
CA PRO A 356 11.86 -3.67 -10.56
C PRO A 356 11.89 -4.92 -9.69
N THR A 357 10.77 -5.22 -9.03
CA THR A 357 10.64 -6.37 -8.13
C THR A 357 11.08 -7.68 -8.79
N ASP A 358 12.02 -8.37 -8.16
CA ASP A 358 12.46 -9.73 -8.47
C ASP A 358 12.36 -10.63 -7.23
N ILE A 359 12.34 -11.95 -7.45
CA ILE A 359 12.37 -12.98 -6.41
C ILE A 359 13.82 -13.36 -6.15
N VAL A 360 14.20 -13.39 -4.87
CA VAL A 360 15.53 -13.82 -4.42
C VAL A 360 15.40 -14.75 -3.23
N ASP A 361 16.44 -15.55 -2.97
CA ASP A 361 16.63 -16.18 -1.67
C ASP A 361 17.85 -15.63 -0.93
N ILE A 362 17.83 -15.75 0.40
CA ILE A 362 18.91 -15.35 1.31
C ILE A 362 19.27 -16.55 2.18
N SER A 363 20.52 -16.98 2.15
CA SER A 363 21.02 -18.00 3.07
C SER A 363 21.08 -17.48 4.50
N LEU A 364 20.42 -18.15 5.45
CA LEU A 364 20.45 -17.78 6.88
C LEU A 364 21.82 -18.01 7.53
N LYS A 365 22.67 -18.86 6.94
CA LYS A 365 24.03 -19.13 7.42
C LYS A 365 25.04 -18.09 6.94
N SER A 366 25.03 -17.79 5.64
CA SER A 366 26.04 -16.94 5.00
C SER A 366 25.58 -15.51 4.76
N LEU A 367 24.27 -15.25 4.88
CA LEU A 367 23.61 -13.98 4.55
C LEU A 367 23.87 -13.52 3.11
N ARG A 368 24.11 -14.49 2.21
CA ARG A 368 24.29 -14.24 0.77
C ARG A 368 22.95 -14.38 0.05
N GLU A 369 22.69 -13.44 -0.84
CA GLU A 369 21.55 -13.41 -1.74
C GLU A 369 21.82 -14.21 -3.02
N ARG A 370 20.78 -14.89 -3.52
CA ARG A 370 20.75 -15.52 -4.85
C ARG A 370 19.51 -15.04 -5.60
N ASN A 371 19.70 -14.49 -6.79
CA ASN A 371 18.59 -14.15 -7.68
C ASN A 371 17.90 -15.42 -8.16
N LEU A 372 16.58 -15.50 -7.99
CA LEU A 372 15.76 -16.60 -8.45
C LEU A 372 14.97 -16.25 -9.72
N SER A 373 14.59 -14.98 -9.88
CA SER A 373 14.02 -14.46 -11.11
C SER A 373 14.87 -13.37 -11.74
N SER A 374 14.61 -13.11 -13.01
CA SER A 374 15.15 -11.96 -13.75
C SER A 374 14.24 -11.59 -14.92
N ILE A 375 12.93 -11.41 -14.64
CA ILE A 375 11.90 -11.36 -15.69
C ILE A 375 11.95 -10.11 -16.58
N ASN A 376 12.69 -9.08 -16.16
CA ASN A 376 12.88 -7.83 -16.89
C ASN A 376 14.33 -7.64 -17.37
N ARG A 377 15.23 -8.62 -17.20
CA ARG A 377 16.67 -8.48 -17.52
C ARG A 377 16.91 -8.00 -18.95
N ASP A 378 16.29 -8.64 -19.94
CA ASP A 378 16.46 -8.27 -21.35
C ASP A 378 16.10 -6.81 -21.64
N LEU A 379 15.13 -6.24 -20.91
CA LEU A 379 14.79 -4.83 -21.06
C LEU A 379 15.82 -3.93 -20.36
N LEU A 380 16.22 -4.30 -19.14
CA LEU A 380 17.13 -3.51 -18.31
C LEU A 380 18.55 -3.45 -18.91
N ASP A 381 19.02 -4.54 -19.52
CA ASP A 381 20.35 -4.62 -20.14
C ASP A 381 20.49 -3.67 -21.35
N ASN A 382 19.37 -3.17 -21.88
CA ASN A 382 19.32 -2.27 -23.04
C ASN A 382 18.99 -0.81 -22.68
N ILE A 383 18.98 -0.45 -21.40
CA ILE A 383 18.75 0.93 -20.94
C ILE A 383 19.87 1.41 -20.03
N GLU A 384 20.26 2.68 -20.18
CA GLU A 384 21.16 3.31 -19.24
C GLU A 384 20.39 3.66 -17.95
N LEU A 385 20.81 3.07 -16.84
CA LEU A 385 20.14 3.28 -15.56
C LEU A 385 20.67 4.54 -14.85
N PRO A 386 19.80 5.28 -14.16
CA PRO A 386 20.20 6.28 -13.17
C PRO A 386 21.11 5.69 -12.10
N SER A 387 21.79 6.57 -11.37
CA SER A 387 22.47 6.20 -10.12
C SER A 387 21.80 6.90 -8.94
N PHE A 388 22.00 6.40 -7.73
CA PHE A 388 21.47 7.04 -6.53
C PHE A 388 22.50 7.03 -5.40
N GLN A 389 22.39 8.00 -4.50
CA GLN A 389 23.22 8.11 -3.31
C GLN A 389 22.38 8.65 -2.16
N GLU A 390 22.74 8.27 -0.93
CA GLU A 390 22.19 8.91 0.26
C GLU A 390 22.93 10.21 0.59
N ARG A 391 22.21 11.11 1.27
CA ARG A 391 22.72 12.29 1.96
C ARG A 391 22.08 12.37 3.33
N TRP A 392 22.77 13.01 4.25
CA TRP A 392 22.24 13.38 5.56
C TRP A 392 22.29 14.90 5.70
N VAL A 393 21.13 15.52 5.80
CA VAL A 393 20.97 16.97 5.87
C VAL A 393 20.62 17.38 7.30
N GLU A 394 21.30 18.41 7.80
CA GLU A 394 20.91 19.04 9.07
C GLU A 394 19.65 19.89 8.86
N THR A 395 18.64 19.68 9.70
CA THR A 395 17.36 20.38 9.63
C THR A 395 17.36 21.65 10.47
N SER A 396 16.35 22.50 10.31
CA SER A 396 16.25 23.80 11.00
C SER A 396 16.26 23.76 12.54
N ASP A 397 16.09 22.58 13.14
CA ASP A 397 16.14 22.30 14.58
C ASP A 397 17.34 21.38 14.96
N GLY A 398 18.31 21.21 14.08
CA GLY A 398 19.58 20.53 14.34
C GLY A 398 19.57 18.99 14.26
N LYS A 399 18.44 18.36 13.89
CA LYS A 399 18.42 16.89 13.65
C LYS A 399 18.99 16.55 12.26
N LYS A 400 19.35 15.28 12.07
CA LYS A 400 19.82 14.76 10.78
C LYS A 400 18.69 14.04 10.05
N MET A 401 18.37 14.51 8.86
CA MET A 401 17.38 13.92 7.97
C MET A 401 18.06 13.18 6.83
N HIS A 402 17.58 11.98 6.55
CA HIS A 402 18.01 11.18 5.41
C HIS A 402 17.40 11.69 4.11
N VAL A 403 18.17 11.76 3.03
CA VAL A 403 17.74 12.21 1.70
C VAL A 403 18.30 11.29 0.63
N TRP A 404 17.42 10.75 -0.23
CA TRP A 404 17.85 10.08 -1.45
C TRP A 404 18.10 11.11 -2.55
N MET A 405 19.28 11.04 -3.17
CA MET A 405 19.63 11.76 -4.39
C MET A 405 19.65 10.76 -5.55
N ILE A 406 18.82 10.98 -6.57
CA ILE A 406 18.80 10.16 -7.78
C ILE A 406 19.31 11.00 -8.93
N PHE A 407 20.38 10.53 -9.57
CA PHE A 407 21.11 11.23 -10.60
C PHE A 407 20.79 10.69 -11.98
N PRO A 408 20.76 11.54 -13.03
CA PRO A 408 20.59 11.08 -14.40
C PRO A 408 21.62 10.02 -14.81
N PRO A 409 21.29 9.17 -15.80
CA PRO A 409 22.28 8.35 -16.47
C PRO A 409 23.45 9.20 -16.98
N ASN A 410 24.66 8.64 -16.95
CA ASN A 410 25.89 9.34 -17.36
C ASN A 410 26.12 10.68 -16.61
N PHE A 411 25.74 10.74 -15.34
CA PHE A 411 25.93 11.91 -14.48
C PHE A 411 27.38 12.42 -14.49
N ASN A 412 27.54 13.73 -14.64
CA ASN A 412 28.82 14.41 -14.64
C ASN A 412 28.82 15.52 -13.60
N GLN A 413 29.59 15.35 -12.53
CA GLN A 413 29.70 16.32 -11.43
C GLN A 413 30.12 17.74 -11.83
N ASN A 414 30.68 17.92 -13.03
CA ASN A 414 31.10 19.23 -13.56
C ASN A 414 30.00 19.94 -14.37
N LYS A 415 28.82 19.32 -14.55
CA LYS A 415 27.66 19.92 -15.22
C LYS A 415 26.62 20.37 -14.20
N LYS A 416 25.89 21.44 -14.52
CA LYS A 416 24.74 21.93 -13.76
C LYS A 416 23.44 21.32 -14.27
N TYR A 417 22.70 20.66 -13.40
CA TYR A 417 21.45 19.97 -13.71
C TYR A 417 20.25 20.71 -13.12
N PRO A 418 19.09 20.69 -13.81
CA PRO A 418 17.84 21.00 -13.16
C PRO A 418 17.50 19.94 -12.12
N SER A 419 16.77 20.32 -11.09
CA SER A 419 16.44 19.44 -9.96
C SER A 419 14.96 19.45 -9.62
N ILE A 420 14.50 18.34 -9.06
CA ILE A 420 13.14 18.17 -8.60
C ILE A 420 13.18 17.80 -7.12
N LEU A 421 12.55 18.61 -6.27
CA LEU A 421 12.20 18.20 -4.93
C LEU A 421 10.98 17.28 -4.99
N PHE A 422 11.16 16.03 -4.57
CA PHE A 422 10.06 15.09 -4.41
C PHE A 422 9.46 15.19 -3.00
N CYS A 423 8.30 15.83 -2.91
CA CYS A 423 7.48 15.89 -1.71
C CYS A 423 6.66 14.60 -1.60
N ASN A 424 7.11 13.65 -0.78
CA ASN A 424 6.44 12.36 -0.68
C ASN A 424 5.05 12.47 -0.06
N GLY A 425 4.13 11.65 -0.59
CA GLY A 425 2.82 11.42 0.00
C GLY A 425 2.90 10.66 1.34
N GLY A 426 1.75 10.45 1.95
CA GLY A 426 1.62 10.02 3.34
C GLY A 426 0.59 10.91 4.04
N PRO A 427 0.74 11.20 5.33
CA PRO A 427 1.98 11.77 5.80
C PRO A 427 3.00 10.75 6.29
N GLN A 428 2.62 9.51 6.59
CA GLN A 428 3.53 8.53 7.20
C GLN A 428 4.00 7.39 6.30
N SER A 429 4.28 7.68 5.01
CA SER A 429 4.85 6.71 4.06
C SER A 429 6.32 7.02 3.75
N MET A 430 7.24 6.07 3.95
CA MET A 430 8.69 6.27 3.73
C MET A 430 9.06 6.57 2.28
N VAL A 431 10.09 7.41 2.06
CA VAL A 431 10.84 7.41 0.79
C VAL A 431 11.91 6.33 0.89
N SER A 432 11.52 5.12 0.54
CA SER A 432 12.37 3.93 0.54
C SER A 432 13.05 3.71 -0.82
N GLN A 433 13.61 2.52 -1.07
CA GLN A 433 14.14 2.08 -2.36
C GLN A 433 13.03 1.55 -3.30
N PHE A 434 11.83 2.14 -3.25
CA PHE A 434 10.69 1.61 -3.98
C PHE A 434 10.85 1.72 -5.51
N PHE A 435 10.34 0.74 -6.25
CA PHE A 435 10.14 0.83 -7.68
C PHE A 435 8.65 1.07 -7.97
N SER A 436 8.30 2.28 -8.43
CA SER A 436 6.91 2.65 -8.72
C SER A 436 6.66 2.70 -10.22
N TYR A 437 5.47 2.31 -10.65
CA TYR A 437 5.00 2.54 -12.03
C TYR A 437 4.30 3.90 -12.18
N ARG A 438 3.97 4.58 -11.08
CA ARG A 438 3.27 5.88 -11.05
C ARG A 438 4.20 7.06 -10.77
N TRP A 439 4.97 6.96 -9.69
CA TRP A 439 5.92 7.99 -9.22
C TRP A 439 7.32 7.42 -9.26
N ASN A 440 7.83 7.14 -10.47
CA ASN A 440 9.13 6.50 -10.64
C ASN A 440 10.28 7.51 -10.60
N LEU A 441 11.04 7.54 -9.49
CA LEU A 441 12.13 8.50 -9.31
C LEU A 441 13.26 8.29 -10.33
N ALA A 442 13.55 7.04 -10.70
CA ALA A 442 14.53 6.73 -11.75
C ALA A 442 14.07 7.22 -13.13
N TYR A 443 12.77 7.16 -13.45
CA TYR A 443 12.24 7.74 -14.68
C TYR A 443 12.42 9.26 -14.71
N PHE A 444 12.11 9.97 -13.62
CA PHE A 444 12.34 11.41 -13.57
C PHE A 444 13.82 11.76 -13.75
N ALA A 445 14.71 10.98 -13.12
CA ALA A 445 16.15 11.16 -13.30
C ALA A 445 16.61 10.88 -14.74
N SER A 446 16.05 9.87 -15.41
CA SER A 446 16.37 9.56 -16.81
C SER A 446 15.94 10.66 -17.79
N GLN A 447 15.01 11.53 -17.38
CA GLN A 447 14.68 12.75 -18.13
C GLN A 447 15.70 13.89 -17.93
N GLY A 448 16.81 13.66 -17.23
CA GLY A 448 17.89 14.64 -17.06
C GLY A 448 17.77 15.53 -15.81
N TYR A 449 16.91 15.15 -14.86
CA TYR A 449 16.75 15.84 -13.57
C TYR A 449 17.55 15.17 -12.46
N ILE A 450 18.05 15.94 -11.51
CA ILE A 450 18.43 15.38 -10.20
C ILE A 450 17.18 15.35 -9.32
N VAL A 451 16.80 14.17 -8.85
CA VAL A 451 15.66 14.01 -7.94
C VAL A 451 16.17 14.02 -6.51
N ILE A 452 15.60 14.92 -5.70
CA ILE A 452 15.94 15.14 -4.30
C ILE A 452 14.75 14.67 -3.47
N ALA A 453 14.90 13.56 -2.75
CA ALA A 453 13.79 12.86 -2.09
C ALA A 453 14.06 12.69 -0.58
N PRO A 454 13.71 13.70 0.24
CA PRO A 454 13.97 13.69 1.68
C PRO A 454 12.97 12.83 2.46
N ASN A 455 13.46 12.13 3.48
CA ASN A 455 12.66 11.45 4.50
C ASN A 455 12.35 12.42 5.67
N ARG A 456 11.56 13.45 5.38
CA ARG A 456 11.08 14.47 6.35
C ARG A 456 10.37 13.88 7.56
N ARG A 457 10.19 14.68 8.62
CA ARG A 457 9.41 14.29 9.83
C ARG A 457 8.08 13.69 9.42
N GLY A 458 7.70 12.59 10.05
CA GLY A 458 6.55 11.79 9.67
C GLY A 458 6.89 10.56 8.85
N LEU A 459 8.09 10.43 8.26
CA LEU A 459 8.42 9.22 7.51
C LEU A 459 8.97 8.12 8.43
N PRO A 460 8.47 6.86 8.34
CA PRO A 460 8.97 5.78 9.18
C PRO A 460 10.40 5.38 8.79
N GLY A 461 11.04 4.57 9.64
CA GLY A 461 12.41 4.08 9.46
C GLY A 461 13.48 4.84 10.23
N PHE A 462 13.10 5.89 10.97
CA PHE A 462 14.00 6.74 11.76
C PHE A 462 13.58 6.83 13.24
N GLY A 463 12.80 5.86 13.71
CA GLY A 463 12.23 5.79 15.07
C GLY A 463 10.83 6.42 15.16
N GLN A 464 10.04 5.99 16.15
CA GLN A 464 8.65 6.42 16.31
C GLN A 464 8.54 7.92 16.60
N GLU A 465 9.48 8.52 17.34
CA GLU A 465 9.50 9.98 17.58
C GLU A 465 9.56 10.77 16.26
N TRP A 466 10.36 10.30 15.29
CA TRP A 466 10.45 10.96 13.99
C TRP A 466 9.13 10.84 13.20
N ASN A 467 8.46 9.70 13.30
CA ASN A 467 7.18 9.42 12.66
C ASN A 467 6.03 10.24 13.29
N ASP A 468 5.96 10.32 14.61
CA ASP A 468 4.89 11.03 15.32
C ASP A 468 4.99 12.56 15.19
N ALA A 469 6.19 13.08 14.90
CA ALA A 469 6.47 14.52 14.87
C ALA A 469 5.67 15.32 13.83
N ILE A 470 5.03 14.66 12.86
CA ILE A 470 4.16 15.33 11.88
C ILE A 470 2.73 15.54 12.38
N SER A 471 2.24 14.69 13.26
CA SER A 471 0.85 14.74 13.72
C SER A 471 0.61 16.07 14.43
N LYS A 472 -0.44 16.78 14.00
CA LYS A 472 -0.82 18.11 14.53
C LYS A 472 0.18 19.23 14.20
N ASP A 473 1.08 19.02 13.23
CA ASP A 473 2.04 20.03 12.74
C ASP A 473 2.28 19.94 11.22
N TRP A 474 1.26 19.64 10.42
CA TRP A 474 1.40 19.42 8.97
C TRP A 474 2.13 20.54 8.20
N GLY A 475 1.85 21.80 8.52
CA GLY A 475 2.49 22.97 7.90
C GLY A 475 3.76 23.44 8.64
N GLY A 476 4.22 22.72 9.65
CA GLY A 476 5.33 23.13 10.52
C GLY A 476 6.65 22.50 10.13
N GLN A 477 7.24 21.70 11.04
CA GLN A 477 8.61 21.21 10.87
C GLN A 477 8.77 20.31 9.64
N ALA A 478 7.78 19.49 9.32
CA ALA A 478 7.79 18.64 8.11
C ALA A 478 7.93 19.46 6.80
N ILE A 479 7.39 20.67 6.74
CA ILE A 479 7.58 21.57 5.59
C ILE A 479 8.95 22.25 5.63
N LYS A 480 9.41 22.65 6.82
CA LYS A 480 10.75 23.24 7.00
C LYS A 480 11.87 22.27 6.63
N ASP A 481 11.64 20.97 6.73
CA ASP A 481 12.57 19.94 6.28
C ASP A 481 12.81 20.00 4.79
N TYR A 482 11.76 20.17 3.99
CA TYR A 482 11.89 20.35 2.54
C TYR A 482 12.73 21.59 2.20
N ILE A 483 12.53 22.70 2.92
CA ILE A 483 13.33 23.91 2.75
C ILE A 483 14.79 23.68 3.17
N SER A 484 15.03 23.06 4.32
CA SER A 484 16.38 22.74 4.82
C SER A 484 17.12 21.85 3.82
N THR A 485 16.43 20.85 3.26
CA THR A 485 16.94 19.97 2.19
C THR A 485 17.46 20.77 1.02
N ILE A 486 16.62 21.66 0.48
CA ILE A 486 16.97 22.44 -0.70
C ILE A 486 18.06 23.46 -0.42
N ASP A 487 18.03 24.12 0.73
CA ASP A 487 19.07 25.09 1.12
C ASP A 487 20.45 24.44 1.24
N VAL A 488 20.52 23.23 1.80
CA VAL A 488 21.77 22.50 1.94
C VAL A 488 22.25 21.92 0.61
N ILE A 489 21.38 21.22 -0.12
CA ILE A 489 21.76 20.50 -1.36
C ILE A 489 22.04 21.47 -2.51
N SER A 490 21.45 22.67 -2.50
CA SER A 490 21.75 23.72 -3.48
C SER A 490 23.23 24.16 -3.51
N ASN A 491 24.00 23.84 -2.46
CA ASN A 491 25.45 24.11 -2.44
C ASN A 491 26.27 23.09 -3.23
N GLU A 492 25.69 21.97 -3.65
CA GLU A 492 26.40 20.99 -4.48
C GLU A 492 26.72 21.59 -5.87
N PRO A 493 27.95 21.40 -6.39
CA PRO A 493 28.44 22.12 -7.57
C PRO A 493 27.69 21.77 -8.85
N PHE A 494 26.93 20.68 -8.87
CA PHE A 494 26.15 20.22 -10.02
C PHE A 494 24.65 20.58 -9.92
N ILE A 495 24.18 21.18 -8.84
CA ILE A 495 22.79 21.65 -8.72
C ILE A 495 22.67 23.05 -9.33
N ASP A 496 21.71 23.22 -10.23
CA ASP A 496 21.34 24.54 -10.73
C ASP A 496 20.21 25.15 -9.89
N VAL A 497 20.59 26.08 -9.01
CA VAL A 497 19.67 26.76 -8.07
C VAL A 497 18.59 27.60 -8.78
N ASN A 498 18.80 27.93 -10.06
CA ASN A 498 17.80 28.64 -10.86
C ASN A 498 16.82 27.70 -11.55
N ARG A 499 16.99 26.38 -11.46
CA ARG A 499 16.18 25.37 -12.16
C ARG A 499 15.76 24.24 -11.21
N ILE A 500 15.11 24.61 -10.11
CA ILE A 500 14.52 23.67 -9.15
C ILE A 500 12.98 23.75 -9.20
N GLY A 501 12.32 22.61 -9.35
CA GLY A 501 10.87 22.46 -9.17
C GLY A 501 10.53 21.66 -7.92
N ALA A 502 9.29 21.75 -7.42
CA ALA A 502 8.78 20.88 -6.35
C ALA A 502 7.50 20.16 -6.79
N VAL A 503 7.44 18.86 -6.51
CA VAL A 503 6.38 17.97 -7.00
C VAL A 503 5.93 17.04 -5.89
N GLY A 504 4.65 16.65 -5.87
CA GLY A 504 4.17 15.69 -4.88
C GLY A 504 2.72 15.27 -5.10
N ALA A 505 2.34 14.16 -4.46
CA ALA A 505 0.97 13.66 -4.44
C ALA A 505 0.39 13.56 -3.02
N SER A 506 -0.93 13.66 -2.86
CA SER A 506 -1.60 13.50 -1.56
C SER A 506 -1.09 14.54 -0.55
N TYR A 507 -0.65 14.14 0.66
CA TYR A 507 0.07 15.03 1.57
C TYR A 507 1.31 15.70 0.93
N GLY A 508 1.96 15.05 -0.04
CA GLY A 508 3.00 15.65 -0.86
C GLY A 508 2.48 16.78 -1.76
N GLY A 509 1.26 16.66 -2.29
CA GLY A 509 0.57 17.72 -3.02
C GLY A 509 0.12 18.86 -2.10
N TYR A 510 -0.32 18.56 -0.87
CA TYR A 510 -0.49 19.55 0.20
C TYR A 510 0.82 20.30 0.47
N SER A 511 1.93 19.58 0.58
CA SER A 511 3.26 20.17 0.81
C SER A 511 3.65 21.11 -0.33
N VAL A 512 3.34 20.75 -1.58
CA VAL A 512 3.56 21.62 -2.74
C VAL A 512 2.72 22.91 -2.66
N TYR A 513 1.43 22.82 -2.33
CA TYR A 513 0.59 24.01 -2.15
C TYR A 513 1.09 24.90 -0.99
N TYR A 514 1.53 24.31 0.11
CA TYR A 514 2.08 25.05 1.24
C TYR A 514 3.41 25.73 0.89
N LEU A 515 4.32 25.00 0.23
CA LEU A 515 5.60 25.54 -0.25
C LEU A 515 5.40 26.69 -1.24
N ALA A 516 4.39 26.64 -2.11
CA ALA A 516 4.07 27.73 -3.02
C ALA A 516 3.79 29.07 -2.29
N GLY A 517 3.37 29.03 -1.02
CA GLY A 517 3.18 30.22 -0.18
C GLY A 517 4.38 30.66 0.64
N MET A 518 5.48 29.90 0.69
CA MET A 518 6.63 30.18 1.58
C MET A 518 8.02 29.85 1.01
N HIS A 519 8.13 29.45 -0.25
CA HIS A 519 9.39 28.99 -0.83
C HIS A 519 10.46 30.07 -1.01
N ASN A 520 10.12 31.37 -0.96
CA ASN A 520 11.03 32.50 -1.17
C ASN A 520 11.90 32.35 -2.44
N LYS A 521 11.27 32.14 -3.61
CA LYS A 521 11.91 32.05 -4.94
C LYS A 521 12.85 30.86 -5.19
N ARG A 522 12.93 29.91 -4.26
CA ARG A 522 13.70 28.66 -4.40
C ARG A 522 13.23 27.78 -5.57
N PHE A 523 11.92 27.71 -5.76
CA PHE A 523 11.30 26.90 -6.81
C PHE A 523 10.81 27.76 -7.97
N LYS A 524 10.98 27.26 -9.20
CA LYS A 524 10.52 27.92 -10.43
C LYS A 524 9.20 27.39 -10.97
N THR A 525 8.79 26.21 -10.52
CA THR A 525 7.56 25.57 -10.95
C THR A 525 7.12 24.54 -9.94
N PHE A 526 5.83 24.24 -9.94
CA PHE A 526 5.20 23.28 -9.03
C PHE A 526 4.34 22.26 -9.77
N ILE A 527 4.28 21.03 -9.25
CA ILE A 527 3.26 20.04 -9.65
C ILE A 527 2.59 19.47 -8.40
N SER A 528 1.29 19.71 -8.23
CA SER A 528 0.49 19.09 -7.17
C SER A 528 -0.48 18.07 -7.77
N HIS A 529 -0.47 16.85 -7.23
CA HIS A 529 -1.34 15.76 -7.67
C HIS A 529 -2.22 15.28 -6.51
N CYS A 530 -3.55 15.39 -6.62
CA CYS A 530 -4.47 14.99 -5.55
C CYS A 530 -4.08 15.60 -4.19
N GLY A 531 -3.63 16.87 -4.19
CA GLY A 531 -3.16 17.57 -3.00
C GLY A 531 -4.29 18.20 -2.20
N LEU A 532 -4.10 18.33 -0.88
CA LEU A 532 -5.05 19.00 0.02
C LEU A 532 -4.77 20.50 0.02
N PHE A 533 -5.73 21.32 -0.39
CA PHE A 533 -5.58 22.76 -0.58
C PHE A 533 -6.30 23.57 0.51
N ASN A 534 -7.51 23.15 0.86
CA ASN A 534 -8.36 23.73 1.87
C ASN A 534 -8.76 22.65 2.89
N LEU A 535 -8.04 22.60 4.01
CA LEU A 535 -8.27 21.61 5.06
C LEU A 535 -9.68 21.66 5.67
N GLU A 536 -10.38 22.80 5.64
CA GLU A 536 -11.77 22.89 6.13
C GLU A 536 -12.72 22.16 5.17
N SER A 537 -12.57 22.42 3.87
CA SER A 537 -13.28 21.72 2.79
C SER A 537 -12.99 20.22 2.81
N TRP A 538 -11.71 19.85 2.95
CA TRP A 538 -11.28 18.45 3.02
C TRP A 538 -11.85 17.72 4.24
N TYR A 539 -11.80 18.32 5.44
CA TYR A 539 -12.36 17.69 6.65
C TYR A 539 -13.86 17.38 6.47
N GLY A 540 -14.61 18.26 5.83
CA GLY A 540 -16.04 18.07 5.56
C GLY A 540 -16.36 17.01 4.50
N THR A 541 -15.36 16.47 3.79
CA THR A 541 -15.59 15.64 2.60
C THR A 541 -14.72 14.37 2.53
N THR A 542 -13.70 14.23 3.36
CA THR A 542 -12.88 13.02 3.46
C THR A 542 -13.66 11.85 4.08
N ASP A 543 -13.30 10.64 3.67
CA ASP A 543 -13.89 9.38 4.10
C ASP A 543 -13.40 8.93 5.48
N GLU A 544 -12.09 9.02 5.72
CA GLU A 544 -11.44 8.52 6.93
C GLU A 544 -11.24 9.65 7.97
N LEU A 545 -12.30 9.96 8.72
CA LEU A 545 -12.25 11.00 9.75
C LEU A 545 -11.29 10.68 10.91
N PHE A 546 -10.99 9.40 11.20
CA PHE A 546 -10.01 9.03 12.20
C PHE A 546 -8.65 9.66 11.92
N PHE A 547 -8.22 9.61 10.65
CA PHE A 547 -6.97 10.19 10.18
C PHE A 547 -7.00 11.71 10.31
N ALA A 548 -8.06 12.36 9.82
CA ALA A 548 -8.25 13.80 9.96
C ALA A 548 -8.29 14.26 11.43
N ASN A 549 -8.90 13.47 12.32
CA ASN A 549 -9.01 13.78 13.74
C ASN A 549 -7.67 13.70 14.45
N TRP A 550 -6.88 12.69 14.13
CA TRP A 550 -5.58 12.51 14.74
C TRP A 550 -4.60 13.60 14.31
N ASP A 551 -4.48 13.80 13.00
CA ASP A 551 -3.44 14.65 12.41
C ASP A 551 -3.82 16.13 12.39
N ASN A 552 -5.11 16.48 12.21
CA ASN A 552 -5.55 17.88 12.10
C ASN A 552 -6.28 18.40 13.36
N LYS A 553 -6.11 17.70 14.49
CA LYS A 553 -6.78 17.98 15.79
C LYS A 553 -8.31 17.83 15.78
N GLY A 554 -8.91 17.37 14.69
CA GLY A 554 -10.36 17.18 14.56
C GLY A 554 -11.08 18.34 13.89
N PRO A 555 -12.40 18.49 14.10
CA PRO A 555 -13.24 19.35 13.28
C PRO A 555 -12.87 20.83 13.33
N TYR A 556 -12.87 21.48 12.17
CA TYR A 556 -12.47 22.88 12.02
C TYR A 556 -13.42 23.89 12.70
N TRP A 557 -14.69 23.54 12.90
CA TRP A 557 -15.67 24.40 13.55
C TRP A 557 -15.51 24.46 15.08
N MET A 558 -14.73 23.55 15.67
CA MET A 558 -14.42 23.58 17.09
C MET A 558 -13.48 24.74 17.39
N ALA A 559 -13.78 25.53 18.43
CA ALA A 559 -13.08 26.78 18.71
C ALA A 559 -11.58 26.55 18.97
N GLU A 560 -11.25 25.47 19.66
CA GLU A 560 -9.90 25.02 19.99
C GLU A 560 -9.06 24.62 18.75
N ASN A 561 -9.70 24.32 17.61
CA ASN A 561 -9.02 23.88 16.40
C ASN A 561 -8.81 25.00 15.38
N LYS A 562 -9.49 26.14 15.51
CA LYS A 562 -9.43 27.23 14.52
C LYS A 562 -8.01 27.69 14.17
N GLU A 563 -7.15 27.85 15.17
CA GLU A 563 -5.76 28.29 14.95
C GLU A 563 -4.98 27.28 14.09
N TYR A 564 -5.24 25.98 14.25
CA TYR A 564 -4.60 24.94 13.45
C TYR A 564 -4.95 25.12 11.97
N TYR A 565 -6.25 25.21 11.64
CA TYR A 565 -6.70 25.36 10.25
C TYR A 565 -6.23 26.69 9.64
N LEU A 566 -6.25 27.79 10.39
CA LEU A 566 -5.73 29.08 9.94
C LEU A 566 -4.24 29.00 9.56
N LYS A 567 -3.43 28.32 10.38
CA LYS A 567 -1.98 28.22 10.19
C LYS A 567 -1.55 27.18 9.15
N HIS A 568 -2.26 26.05 9.10
CA HIS A 568 -1.80 24.87 8.36
C HIS A 568 -2.56 24.64 7.06
N SER A 569 -3.62 25.40 6.74
CA SER A 569 -4.34 25.24 5.47
C SER A 569 -3.74 26.11 4.34
N PRO A 570 -3.25 25.52 3.22
CA PRO A 570 -2.52 26.24 2.17
C PRO A 570 -3.28 27.41 1.55
N HIS A 571 -4.60 27.31 1.42
CA HIS A 571 -5.44 28.37 0.85
C HIS A 571 -5.32 29.71 1.59
N ASN A 572 -4.92 29.71 2.87
CA ASN A 572 -4.67 30.93 3.65
C ASN A 572 -3.39 31.69 3.23
N MET A 573 -2.56 31.09 2.37
CA MET A 573 -1.28 31.64 1.92
C MET A 573 -1.30 32.08 0.44
N LEU A 574 -2.47 32.11 -0.20
CA LEU A 574 -2.64 32.44 -1.62
C LEU A 574 -2.06 33.80 -2.03
N ASN A 575 -1.98 34.77 -1.10
CA ASN A 575 -1.39 36.08 -1.40
C ASN A 575 0.11 35.98 -1.74
N ASN A 576 0.79 34.95 -1.25
CA ASN A 576 2.22 34.73 -1.47
C ASN A 576 2.51 33.88 -2.72
N TRP A 577 1.48 33.33 -3.37
CA TRP A 577 1.67 32.52 -4.58
C TRP A 577 2.08 33.42 -5.76
N ASP A 578 3.20 33.07 -6.38
CA ASP A 578 3.82 33.88 -7.44
C ASP A 578 4.49 33.04 -8.56
N THR A 579 4.33 31.72 -8.51
CA THR A 579 5.09 30.76 -9.31
C THR A 579 4.13 29.84 -10.08
N PRO A 580 4.44 29.46 -11.34
CA PRO A 580 3.60 28.56 -12.13
C PRO A 580 3.34 27.21 -11.46
N MET A 581 2.16 26.63 -11.70
CA MET A 581 1.79 25.33 -11.14
C MET A 581 0.90 24.49 -12.08
N LEU A 582 1.23 23.20 -12.21
CA LEU A 582 0.35 22.17 -12.77
C LEU A 582 -0.40 21.48 -11.62
N VAL A 583 -1.73 21.43 -11.74
CA VAL A 583 -2.59 20.68 -10.83
C VAL A 583 -3.10 19.43 -11.54
N ILE A 584 -3.04 18.27 -10.88
CA ILE A 584 -3.50 16.98 -11.41
C ILE A 584 -4.49 16.35 -10.44
N HIS A 585 -5.65 15.86 -10.90
CA HIS A 585 -6.64 15.25 -9.99
C HIS A 585 -7.51 14.17 -10.67
N GLY A 586 -7.91 13.14 -9.92
CA GLY A 586 -8.88 12.12 -10.33
C GLY A 586 -10.31 12.43 -9.85
N GLY A 587 -11.31 12.23 -10.68
CA GLY A 587 -12.72 12.54 -10.35
C GLY A 587 -13.36 11.58 -9.34
N LYS A 588 -12.80 10.38 -9.17
CA LYS A 588 -13.22 9.40 -8.15
C LYS A 588 -12.29 9.40 -6.93
N ASP A 589 -11.54 10.47 -6.70
CA ASP A 589 -10.76 10.60 -5.48
C ASP A 589 -11.67 11.00 -4.32
N PHE A 590 -11.98 10.07 -3.42
CA PHE A 590 -12.75 10.33 -2.20
C PHE A 590 -11.86 10.51 -0.97
N ARG A 591 -10.56 10.23 -1.11
CA ARG A 591 -9.56 10.47 -0.07
C ARG A 591 -9.23 11.95 0.02
N VAL A 592 -8.93 12.55 -1.13
CA VAL A 592 -8.76 13.98 -1.33
C VAL A 592 -9.71 14.41 -2.44
N PRO A 593 -10.92 14.88 -2.11
CA PRO A 593 -11.93 15.22 -3.11
C PRO A 593 -11.45 16.18 -4.19
N GLU A 594 -11.89 15.97 -5.43
CA GLU A 594 -11.50 16.74 -6.62
C GLU A 594 -11.63 18.25 -6.48
N THR A 595 -12.53 18.70 -5.61
CA THR A 595 -12.74 20.11 -5.26
C THR A 595 -11.46 20.75 -4.73
N GLU A 596 -10.56 20.00 -4.09
CA GLU A 596 -9.27 20.51 -3.59
C GLU A 596 -8.36 20.97 -4.75
N GLY A 597 -8.26 20.16 -5.80
CA GLY A 597 -7.53 20.51 -7.02
C GLY A 597 -8.20 21.63 -7.81
N MET A 598 -9.55 21.58 -7.93
CA MET A 598 -10.31 22.61 -8.63
C MET A 598 -10.19 23.98 -7.96
N GLN A 599 -10.29 24.05 -6.62
CA GLN A 599 -10.11 25.28 -5.86
C GLN A 599 -8.72 25.90 -6.07
N ALA A 600 -7.66 25.08 -6.02
CA ALA A 600 -6.29 25.55 -6.24
C ALA A 600 -6.08 26.07 -7.67
N TYR A 601 -6.55 25.32 -8.68
CA TYR A 601 -6.46 25.73 -10.08
C TYR A 601 -7.21 27.03 -10.35
N GLN A 602 -8.44 27.17 -9.83
CA GLN A 602 -9.23 28.38 -9.99
C GLN A 602 -8.52 29.60 -9.35
N ALA A 603 -7.92 29.43 -8.17
CA ALA A 603 -7.15 30.49 -7.53
C ALA A 603 -5.93 30.92 -8.38
N LEU A 604 -5.20 29.98 -8.97
CA LEU A 604 -4.09 30.28 -9.88
C LEU A 604 -4.55 31.09 -11.11
N GLN A 605 -5.64 30.66 -11.74
CA GLN A 605 -6.22 31.33 -12.91
C GLN A 605 -6.67 32.77 -12.59
N VAL A 606 -7.39 32.98 -11.49
CA VAL A 606 -7.86 34.32 -11.08
C VAL A 606 -6.69 35.26 -10.77
N LYS A 607 -5.59 34.74 -10.22
CA LYS A 607 -4.36 35.51 -9.98
C LYS A 607 -3.53 35.78 -11.24
N GLY A 608 -3.89 35.19 -12.39
CA GLY A 608 -3.12 35.29 -13.63
C GLY A 608 -1.78 34.53 -13.59
N LEU A 609 -1.65 33.53 -12.70
CA LEU A 609 -0.46 32.68 -12.64
C LEU A 609 -0.57 31.57 -13.70
N ARG A 610 0.50 31.38 -14.47
CA ARG A 610 0.55 30.32 -15.49
C ARG A 610 0.28 28.96 -14.83
N SER A 611 -0.78 28.29 -15.28
CA SER A 611 -1.22 27.03 -14.69
C SER A 611 -1.92 26.14 -15.71
N LYS A 612 -1.94 24.83 -15.42
CA LYS A 612 -2.69 23.80 -16.14
C LYS A 612 -3.46 22.94 -15.13
N PHE A 613 -4.58 22.38 -15.55
CA PHE A 613 -5.33 21.37 -14.78
C PHE A 613 -5.49 20.10 -15.61
N LEU A 614 -4.82 19.02 -15.19
CA LEU A 614 -4.96 17.70 -15.80
C LEU A 614 -5.94 16.87 -14.97
N TYR A 615 -7.13 16.66 -15.49
CA TYR A 615 -8.23 16.01 -14.78
C TYR A 615 -8.61 14.66 -15.41
N PHE A 616 -8.71 13.63 -14.58
CA PHE A 616 -9.08 12.29 -14.99
C PHE A 616 -10.41 11.87 -14.33
N PRO A 617 -11.57 12.07 -14.98
CA PRO A 617 -12.89 11.89 -14.35
C PRO A 617 -13.11 10.48 -13.77
N GLU A 618 -12.54 9.46 -14.40
CA GLU A 618 -12.75 8.05 -14.05
C GLU A 618 -11.65 7.43 -13.18
N GLU A 619 -10.59 8.19 -12.88
CA GLU A 619 -9.49 7.74 -12.01
C GLU A 619 -9.73 8.18 -10.56
N GLY A 620 -9.17 7.44 -9.61
CA GLY A 620 -9.27 7.75 -8.18
C GLY A 620 -8.10 8.62 -7.69
N HIS A 621 -7.73 8.43 -6.43
CA HIS A 621 -6.53 9.04 -5.82
C HIS A 621 -5.22 8.66 -6.55
N TRP A 622 -5.25 7.58 -7.33
CA TRP A 622 -4.16 7.15 -8.20
C TRP A 622 -4.63 7.04 -9.64
N ILE A 623 -3.76 7.42 -10.57
CA ILE A 623 -3.97 7.26 -12.01
C ILE A 623 -3.44 5.88 -12.43
N MET A 624 -4.34 4.96 -12.76
CA MET A 624 -4.03 3.53 -12.89
C MET A 624 -4.21 2.99 -14.31
N LYS A 625 -5.06 3.59 -15.16
CA LYS A 625 -5.23 3.10 -16.54
C LYS A 625 -3.94 3.35 -17.35
N PRO A 626 -3.47 2.37 -18.16
CA PRO A 626 -2.21 2.51 -18.90
C PRO A 626 -2.08 3.79 -19.73
N GLN A 627 -3.10 4.17 -20.50
CA GLN A 627 -3.07 5.37 -21.33
C GLN A 627 -3.07 6.65 -20.48
N ASN A 628 -3.88 6.68 -19.42
CA ASN A 628 -3.92 7.80 -18.49
C ASN A 628 -2.58 7.99 -17.78
N SER A 629 -1.94 6.89 -17.37
CA SER A 629 -0.60 6.92 -16.77
C SER A 629 0.45 7.47 -17.73
N VAL A 630 0.42 7.07 -19.01
CA VAL A 630 1.33 7.62 -20.03
C VAL A 630 1.08 9.11 -20.28
N LEU A 631 -0.19 9.54 -20.38
CA LEU A 631 -0.54 10.96 -20.51
C LEU A 631 -0.06 11.76 -19.30
N TRP A 632 -0.26 11.21 -18.09
CA TRP A 632 0.22 11.80 -16.84
C TRP A 632 1.73 12.07 -16.90
N TYR A 633 2.55 11.08 -17.27
CA TYR A 633 4.01 11.27 -17.39
C TYR A 633 4.38 12.31 -18.46
N ARG A 634 3.69 12.32 -19.61
CA ARG A 634 3.97 13.27 -20.70
C ARG A 634 3.72 14.71 -20.26
N GLU A 635 2.53 15.01 -19.73
CA GLU A 635 2.21 16.36 -19.26
C GLU A 635 3.08 16.78 -18.07
N PHE A 636 3.40 15.84 -17.18
CA PHE A 636 4.29 16.08 -16.04
C PHE A 636 5.67 16.54 -16.49
N ILE A 637 6.30 15.81 -17.42
CA ILE A 637 7.64 16.14 -17.92
C ILE A 637 7.61 17.39 -18.81
N GLU A 638 6.61 17.53 -19.70
CA GLU A 638 6.49 18.73 -20.55
C GLU A 638 6.34 20.01 -19.73
N TRP A 639 5.60 19.94 -18.62
CA TRP A 639 5.44 21.05 -17.70
C TRP A 639 6.77 21.44 -17.06
N LEU A 640 7.50 20.48 -16.48
CA LEU A 640 8.81 20.74 -15.87
C LEU A 640 9.83 21.26 -16.87
N ASP A 641 9.89 20.67 -18.07
CA ASP A 641 10.83 21.05 -19.12
C ASP A 641 10.66 22.52 -19.53
N THR A 642 9.43 23.04 -19.46
CA THR A 642 9.12 24.43 -19.81
C THR A 642 9.82 25.45 -18.90
N ASP A 643 9.97 25.15 -17.61
CA ASP A 643 10.55 26.07 -16.62
C ASP A 643 11.99 25.72 -16.23
N LEU A 644 12.38 24.45 -16.36
CA LEU A 644 13.62 23.93 -15.80
C LEU A 644 14.66 23.55 -16.87
N LYS A 645 14.31 23.50 -18.16
CA LYS A 645 15.26 23.16 -19.23
C LYS A 645 15.36 24.19 -20.35
N LYS A 646 14.47 25.17 -20.39
CA LYS A 646 14.47 26.23 -21.40
C LYS A 646 15.20 27.47 -20.92
#